data_AF-W4HF66-F1
#
_entry.id   AF-W4HF66-F1
#
_cell.length_a   1.000
_cell.length_b   1.000
_cell.length_c   1.000
_cell.angle_alpha   90.00
_cell.angle_beta   90.00
_cell.angle_gamma   90.00
#
_symmetry.space_group_name_H-M   'P 1'
#
loop_
_entity.id
_entity.type
_entity.pdbx_description
1 polymer ?
#
loop_
_entity_poly.entity_id
_entity_poly.type
_entity_poly.pdbx_seq_one_letter_code
_entity_poly.pdbx_strand_id
1 'polypeptide(L)'
;MDRFFTHLASGGHDPRRFSGRVGSIVCRFRPAFLLNGDSFAANPDIPADFAADFAALEPHIEAAAAATGKIQTRADGNKQILGTCFRVGADRSLVATARHVARALLQPQAGLCAGADPQVMPDAKSALIDLEVEFEAGNGRPVEIIAIESIVFAHPVLDLMLLRLETDSARDPLPLADPLAAADARDAPLWIVGYPVTRPSSSEDSKFEAVFGPADAATTGVKRASPGRLQKAPVPPDAGSADVKHDATTLPGSSGSPILDGRTGGLIGLHYRGDAGDSWNMMIYLPNALADGALHDRFDPAVAKDAVRAFPATSGAIDIVEIGRPHVRLMTADDMLEVAVDDGTGPASAAPGEFADSPRAVADRHDIRDRYYSPVLGVPASRYLPDPPDPEMLHHQTQRADCCGCAVATVVERALAAQGRPGRCSARMLYEMGRLHDEFVDDLPGGTSLRGAIKGFFHNGAAPKVDGDDKADWFLSIDLAKKARMTTLGAYYRLQPSLPDFQMAIQETGAVAISAWTHSGWRDPVNGVIERRPDRCAAHAFVLVGYDETGFLVQNSWGPGWGGWRHPETGTELPGVAHWSYADWAATVMDAWVLQVAAPAPSAHNLPLPAYQQPDAPRRSGMPDPFAALPKPRRLAIIGHIAHSERLGLVEDGRIGAGQRSLRRTALHLGSYDSWSDPEKRYTALAFLFHDPTLGPESAARLSAHLVPRFKAARVYPVNIIHGADEIRSLVVRMTDEAALASAIGAQAPQDITAFLDRRAARIAEPLLAAFLDGCAEAAAEGGALWSILANFGAEAIYSTDKRRTKPRPVHVISFGMGAFAAQACFGEGAADWALRGEDLVPVTPATVTLLAPLGLKGRSVTAPEGWRPHAAGKGPKVRVEPLGPDRVFGSVLDGYRGEWLDLVAGMSPRIESAARDKKADASPHATLAGLLTDTQALNRMMGDVCAKPPLPTWASF
;
A
#
# COMPACT_ATOMS: atom_id res chain seq x y z
N MET A 1 -7.28 -23.33 49.31
CA MET A 1 -7.15 -22.20 48.38
C MET A 1 -6.00 -21.28 48.75
N ASP A 2 -5.75 -20.98 50.04
CA ASP A 2 -4.64 -20.10 50.43
C ASP A 2 -3.23 -20.64 50.16
N ARG A 3 -3.00 -21.97 50.16
CA ARG A 3 -1.70 -22.54 49.74
C ARG A 3 -1.43 -22.47 48.22
N PHE A 4 -2.46 -22.21 47.41
CA PHE A 4 -2.30 -22.03 45.96
C PHE A 4 -1.81 -20.62 45.63
N PHE A 5 -2.23 -19.61 46.41
CA PHE A 5 -1.77 -18.23 46.26
C PHE A 5 -0.36 -17.97 46.81
N THR A 6 0.07 -18.69 47.86
CA THR A 6 1.44 -18.51 48.41
C THR A 6 2.54 -19.08 47.48
N HIS A 7 2.20 -20.01 46.58
CA HIS A 7 3.16 -20.56 45.62
C HIS A 7 3.41 -19.61 44.42
N LEU A 8 2.47 -18.72 44.10
CA LEU A 8 2.62 -17.72 43.04
C LEU A 8 3.45 -16.49 43.46
N ALA A 9 3.56 -16.22 44.78
CA ALA A 9 4.27 -15.05 45.29
C ALA A 9 5.78 -15.26 45.50
N SER A 10 6.31 -16.50 45.38
CA SER A 10 7.71 -16.83 45.72
C SER A 10 8.54 -17.39 44.57
N GLY A 11 7.98 -17.52 43.36
CA GLY A 11 8.72 -17.94 42.18
C GLY A 11 9.04 -16.76 41.26
N GLY A 12 10.31 -16.35 41.21
CA GLY A 12 10.80 -15.43 40.18
C GLY A 12 10.45 -15.96 38.79
N HIS A 13 9.50 -15.32 38.11
CA HIS A 13 9.01 -15.76 36.82
C HIS A 13 9.07 -14.66 35.77
N ASP A 14 9.84 -15.01 34.75
CA ASP A 14 10.16 -14.35 33.49
C ASP A 14 8.94 -13.69 32.79
N PRO A 15 9.02 -12.40 32.41
CA PRO A 15 7.95 -11.68 31.70
C PRO A 15 7.63 -12.24 30.30
N ARG A 16 8.42 -13.19 29.78
CA ARG A 16 8.29 -13.75 28.40
C ARG A 16 7.19 -14.80 28.19
N ARG A 17 6.28 -15.03 29.15
CA ARG A 17 5.30 -16.15 29.08
C ARG A 17 3.94 -15.86 28.42
N PHE A 18 3.69 -14.67 27.88
CA PHE A 18 2.44 -14.36 27.17
C PHE A 18 2.73 -13.80 25.76
N SER A 19 2.88 -14.70 24.77
CA SER A 19 2.88 -14.34 23.35
C SER A 19 1.44 -14.32 22.81
N GLY A 20 1.13 -13.29 22.01
CA GLY A 20 -0.18 -13.06 21.36
C GLY A 20 -0.48 -11.55 21.20
N ARG A 21 -1.31 -11.19 20.19
CA ARG A 21 -1.67 -9.81 19.79
C ARG A 21 -2.10 -8.91 20.97
N VAL A 22 -2.68 -9.50 22.01
CA VAL A 22 -3.18 -8.79 23.21
C VAL A 22 -2.09 -8.53 24.25
N GLY A 23 -1.01 -9.31 24.28
CA GLY A 23 0.05 -9.21 25.30
C GLY A 23 0.96 -7.99 25.18
N SER A 24 1.07 -7.38 24.00
CA SER A 24 1.84 -6.15 23.75
C SER A 24 1.03 -4.88 23.99
N ILE A 25 -0.29 -4.94 23.80
CA ILE A 25 -1.23 -3.84 23.99
C ILE A 25 -1.64 -3.69 25.47
N VAL A 26 -1.70 -4.81 26.18
CA VAL A 26 -2.01 -4.88 27.60
C VAL A 26 -0.70 -5.02 28.38
N CYS A 27 -0.13 -3.90 28.82
CA CYS A 27 0.90 -3.97 29.85
C CYS A 27 0.26 -4.59 31.10
N ARG A 28 0.69 -5.81 31.47
CA ARG A 28 0.17 -6.62 32.59
C ARG A 28 0.20 -5.91 33.97
N PHE A 29 0.67 -4.66 34.03
CA PHE A 29 0.83 -3.82 35.20
C PHE A 29 0.20 -2.40 35.06
N ARG A 30 -0.62 -2.12 34.04
CA ARG A 30 -1.27 -0.80 33.79
C ARG A 30 -2.77 -0.95 33.46
N PRO A 31 -3.67 -0.96 34.46
CA PRO A 31 -5.10 -1.18 34.25
C PRO A 31 -5.79 0.00 33.53
N ALA A 32 -6.71 -0.28 32.61
CA ALA A 32 -7.54 0.74 31.96
C ALA A 32 -8.85 0.93 32.73
N PHE A 33 -8.92 2.00 33.53
CA PHE A 33 -10.05 2.27 34.41
C PHE A 33 -11.28 2.73 33.63
N LEU A 34 -12.40 2.08 33.87
CA LEU A 34 -13.70 2.53 33.39
C LEU A 34 -14.10 3.81 34.11
N LEU A 35 -14.48 4.84 33.36
CA LEU A 35 -15.05 6.06 33.92
C LEU A 35 -16.57 5.99 33.83
N ASN A 36 -17.26 6.46 34.88
CA ASN A 36 -18.69 6.70 34.85
C ASN A 36 -18.92 8.15 34.43
N GLY A 37 -19.02 8.37 33.11
CA GLY A 37 -19.07 9.69 32.54
C GLY A 37 -17.72 10.39 32.61
N ASP A 38 -17.52 11.21 33.64
CA ASP A 38 -16.27 11.95 33.85
C ASP A 38 -15.53 11.51 35.12
N SER A 39 -16.07 10.57 35.90
CA SER A 39 -15.56 10.23 37.24
C SER A 39 -15.14 8.78 37.41
N PHE A 40 -14.19 8.55 38.32
CA PHE A 40 -13.82 7.22 38.77
C PHE A 40 -14.91 6.60 39.67
N ALA A 41 -14.85 5.27 39.84
CA ALA A 41 -15.66 4.60 40.86
C ALA A 41 -15.21 5.01 42.27
N ALA A 42 -16.11 4.93 43.26
CA ALA A 42 -15.76 5.21 44.65
C ALA A 42 -14.65 4.27 45.14
N ASN A 43 -13.48 4.83 45.46
CA ASN A 43 -12.23 4.11 45.80
C ASN A 43 -11.70 3.23 44.65
N PRO A 44 -11.12 3.81 43.59
CA PRO A 44 -10.53 3.02 42.51
C PRO A 44 -9.28 2.27 42.98
N ASP A 45 -9.09 1.03 42.53
CA ASP A 45 -7.92 0.20 42.87
C ASP A 45 -6.69 0.62 42.05
N ILE A 46 -6.08 1.74 42.45
CA ILE A 46 -4.93 2.33 41.76
C ILE A 46 -3.64 1.56 42.11
N PRO A 47 -2.82 1.15 41.11
CA PRO A 47 -1.54 0.51 41.38
C PRO A 47 -0.65 1.34 42.29
N ALA A 48 0.09 0.69 43.18
CA ALA A 48 0.94 1.34 44.19
C ALA A 48 1.90 2.39 43.58
N ASP A 49 2.42 2.14 42.37
CA ASP A 49 3.33 3.03 41.65
C ASP A 49 2.69 4.36 41.18
N PHE A 50 1.36 4.51 41.28
CA PHE A 50 0.58 5.71 40.94
C PHE A 50 -0.31 6.18 42.11
N ALA A 51 -0.50 5.36 43.15
CA ALA A 51 -1.40 5.64 44.25
C ALA A 51 -0.99 6.85 45.10
N ALA A 52 0.31 7.13 45.21
CA ALA A 52 0.83 8.26 46.00
C ALA A 52 0.40 9.63 45.44
N ASP A 53 0.31 9.75 44.11
CA ASP A 53 -0.01 11.01 43.43
C ASP A 53 -1.46 11.06 42.94
N PHE A 54 -2.17 9.92 42.93
CA PHE A 54 -3.53 9.80 42.37
C PHE A 54 -4.53 10.76 43.03
N ALA A 55 -4.54 10.89 44.36
CA ALA A 55 -5.50 11.75 45.05
C ALA A 55 -5.38 13.25 44.65
N ALA A 56 -4.19 13.70 44.22
CA ALA A 56 -3.98 15.04 43.71
C ALA A 56 -4.30 15.17 42.21
N LEU A 57 -4.13 14.08 41.45
CA LEU A 57 -4.36 14.03 39.99
C LEU A 57 -5.81 13.72 39.61
N GLU A 58 -6.55 13.03 40.47
CA GLU A 58 -7.92 12.59 40.21
C GLU A 58 -8.80 13.73 39.66
N PRO A 59 -8.86 14.93 40.28
CA PRO A 59 -9.64 16.04 39.72
C PRO A 59 -9.22 16.49 38.32
N HIS A 60 -7.93 16.35 37.99
CA HIS A 60 -7.37 16.72 36.68
C HIS A 60 -7.72 15.69 35.61
N ILE A 61 -7.68 14.40 35.96
CA ILE A 61 -8.09 13.32 35.07
C ILE A 61 -9.60 13.41 34.80
N GLU A 62 -10.41 13.72 35.81
CA GLU A 62 -11.85 13.94 35.63
C GLU A 62 -12.15 15.18 34.77
N ALA A 63 -11.38 16.26 34.93
CA ALA A 63 -11.48 17.43 34.06
C ALA A 63 -11.14 17.08 32.60
N ALA A 64 -10.10 16.27 32.39
CA ALA A 64 -9.77 15.76 31.06
C ALA A 64 -10.83 14.83 30.49
N ALA A 65 -11.44 13.98 31.31
CA ALA A 65 -12.58 13.16 30.92
C ALA A 65 -13.76 14.01 30.45
N ALA A 66 -14.08 15.09 31.16
CA ALA A 66 -15.12 16.02 30.75
C ALA A 66 -14.84 16.72 29.42
N ALA A 67 -13.56 16.98 29.14
CA ALA A 67 -13.09 17.63 27.91
C ALA A 67 -12.90 16.65 26.73
N THR A 68 -13.03 15.33 26.95
CA THR A 68 -12.74 14.29 25.94
C THR A 68 -14.02 13.71 25.34
N GLY A 69 -14.16 13.83 24.02
CA GLY A 69 -15.32 13.37 23.25
C GLY A 69 -14.96 12.25 22.28
N LYS A 70 -15.97 11.47 21.87
CA LYS A 70 -15.84 10.44 20.83
C LYS A 70 -16.33 10.98 19.49
N ILE A 71 -15.57 10.72 18.43
CA ILE A 71 -15.96 11.04 17.05
C ILE A 71 -16.74 9.85 16.48
N GLN A 72 -17.96 10.08 15.99
CA GLN A 72 -18.83 9.01 15.49
C GLN A 72 -19.68 9.42 14.27
N THR A 73 -20.18 8.44 13.53
CA THR A 73 -21.01 8.62 12.32
C THR A 73 -22.50 8.77 12.60
N ARG A 74 -23.22 9.55 11.77
CA ARG A 74 -24.68 9.73 11.83
C ARG A 74 -25.52 8.71 11.02
N ALA A 75 -24.90 7.80 10.27
CA ALA A 75 -25.62 6.96 9.30
C ALA A 75 -26.45 5.79 9.91
N ASP A 76 -27.72 5.68 9.48
CA ASP A 76 -28.60 4.50 9.51
C ASP A 76 -28.73 3.71 10.83
N GLY A 77 -28.65 4.38 11.98
CA GLY A 77 -28.95 3.79 13.28
C GLY A 77 -27.83 2.91 13.88
N ASN A 78 -26.72 2.70 13.17
CA ASN A 78 -25.51 2.06 13.70
C ASN A 78 -24.43 3.12 13.97
N LYS A 79 -24.22 3.47 15.25
CA LYS A 79 -23.14 4.37 15.68
C LYS A 79 -21.80 3.64 15.63
N GLN A 80 -20.89 4.06 14.76
CA GLN A 80 -19.50 3.61 14.76
C GLN A 80 -18.59 4.69 15.32
N ILE A 81 -17.80 4.34 16.34
CA ILE A 81 -16.76 5.21 16.90
C ILE A 81 -15.53 5.15 15.98
N LEU A 82 -15.06 6.32 15.55
CA LEU A 82 -13.94 6.48 14.61
C LEU A 82 -12.64 6.85 15.32
N GLY A 83 -12.73 7.55 16.45
CA GLY A 83 -11.59 8.03 17.21
C GLY A 83 -12.01 8.92 18.39
N THR A 84 -11.01 9.48 19.06
CA THR A 84 -11.17 10.36 20.22
C THR A 84 -10.76 11.80 19.84
N CYS A 85 -11.37 12.80 20.48
CA CYS A 85 -10.93 14.20 20.41
C CYS A 85 -11.07 14.87 21.77
N PHE A 86 -10.48 16.06 21.94
CA PHE A 86 -10.64 16.85 23.16
C PHE A 86 -10.71 18.36 22.91
N ARG A 87 -11.35 19.09 23.83
CA ARG A 87 -11.49 20.56 23.78
C ARG A 87 -10.16 21.28 23.95
N VAL A 88 -9.94 22.29 23.12
CA VAL A 88 -8.72 23.13 23.15
C VAL A 88 -9.04 24.61 22.99
N GLY A 89 -8.20 25.47 23.57
CA GLY A 89 -8.24 26.91 23.42
C GLY A 89 -9.50 27.61 23.95
N ALA A 90 -9.50 28.94 23.88
CA ALA A 90 -10.64 29.75 24.28
C ALA A 90 -11.83 29.71 23.31
N ASP A 91 -11.61 29.30 22.05
CA ASP A 91 -12.69 29.10 21.09
C ASP A 91 -13.47 27.82 21.43
N ARG A 92 -14.67 28.03 21.99
CA ARG A 92 -15.62 26.98 22.41
C ARG A 92 -16.08 26.05 21.29
N SER A 93 -15.75 26.32 20.03
CA SER A 93 -16.03 25.42 18.91
C SER A 93 -14.84 24.54 18.48
N LEU A 94 -13.64 24.69 19.06
CA LEU A 94 -12.45 23.94 18.62
C LEU A 94 -12.16 22.65 19.40
N VAL A 95 -11.91 21.55 18.68
CA VAL A 95 -11.39 20.29 19.25
C VAL A 95 -10.14 19.82 18.51
N ALA A 96 -9.25 19.13 19.23
CA ALA A 96 -8.06 18.50 18.66
C ALA A 96 -8.23 16.98 18.53
N THR A 97 -7.68 16.40 17.47
CA THR A 97 -7.65 14.94 17.24
C THR A 97 -6.43 14.56 16.38
N ALA A 98 -6.24 13.26 16.14
CA ALA A 98 -5.19 12.77 15.25
C ALA A 98 -5.55 13.03 13.77
N ARG A 99 -4.59 13.49 12.97
CA ARG A 99 -4.83 13.88 11.56
C ARG A 99 -5.27 12.70 10.70
N HIS A 100 -4.82 11.48 10.96
CA HIS A 100 -5.27 10.31 10.20
C HIS A 100 -6.75 9.98 10.38
N VAL A 101 -7.39 10.45 11.46
CA VAL A 101 -8.85 10.33 11.65
C VAL A 101 -9.60 11.07 10.53
N ALA A 102 -8.97 12.07 9.89
CA ALA A 102 -9.50 12.81 8.72
C ALA A 102 -9.91 11.93 7.55
N ARG A 103 -9.26 10.78 7.33
CA ARG A 103 -9.62 9.87 6.25
C ARG A 103 -11.04 9.32 6.41
N ALA A 104 -11.49 9.17 7.65
CA ALA A 104 -12.87 8.78 7.96
C ALA A 104 -13.83 9.98 8.00
N LEU A 105 -13.32 11.22 7.94
CA LEU A 105 -14.12 12.44 7.92
C LEU A 105 -14.57 12.86 6.52
N LEU A 106 -13.89 12.44 5.45
CA LEU A 106 -14.13 12.95 4.09
C LEU A 106 -15.13 12.09 3.30
N GLN A 107 -16.06 12.73 2.58
CA GLN A 107 -16.99 12.05 1.67
C GLN A 107 -16.20 11.30 0.58
N PRO A 108 -16.63 10.10 0.19
CA PRO A 108 -16.05 9.36 -0.94
C PRO A 108 -15.97 10.20 -2.23
N GLN A 109 -16.92 11.14 -2.40
CA GLN A 109 -17.04 12.03 -3.56
C GLN A 109 -16.15 13.30 -3.49
N ALA A 110 -15.73 13.76 -2.31
CA ALA A 110 -14.64 14.75 -2.24
C ALA A 110 -13.28 14.14 -2.68
N GLY A 111 -13.20 12.81 -2.62
CA GLY A 111 -12.07 11.98 -3.05
C GLY A 111 -11.84 11.89 -4.57
N LEU A 112 -12.75 12.42 -5.40
CA LEU A 112 -12.56 12.44 -6.87
C LEU A 112 -11.29 13.13 -7.32
N CYS A 113 -11.01 14.26 -6.67
CA CYS A 113 -9.94 15.18 -7.01
C CYS A 113 -8.89 15.25 -5.90
N ALA A 114 -9.19 14.71 -4.71
CA ALA A 114 -8.36 14.82 -3.52
C ALA A 114 -7.41 13.63 -3.34
N GLY A 115 -6.40 13.57 -4.21
CA GLY A 115 -5.04 13.46 -3.68
C GLY A 115 -4.65 14.76 -2.95
N ALA A 116 -5.51 15.27 -2.07
CA ALA A 116 -5.35 16.59 -1.50
C ALA A 116 -4.17 16.57 -0.54
N ASP A 117 -3.21 17.43 -0.85
CA ASP A 117 -2.36 18.02 0.17
C ASP A 117 -3.30 18.70 1.20
N PRO A 118 -3.26 18.31 2.49
CA PRO A 118 -4.05 18.95 3.54
C PRO A 118 -3.85 20.47 3.62
N GLN A 119 -2.80 21.01 2.98
CA GLN A 119 -2.52 22.45 2.93
C GLN A 119 -3.41 23.25 1.96
N VAL A 120 -4.17 22.62 1.05
CA VAL A 120 -4.89 23.33 -0.03
C VAL A 120 -6.40 23.09 -0.04
N MET A 121 -7.05 23.11 1.14
CA MET A 121 -8.52 23.14 1.19
C MET A 121 -9.04 24.52 1.63
N PRO A 122 -9.70 25.28 0.76
CA PRO A 122 -10.61 26.34 1.18
C PRO A 122 -12.00 25.74 1.49
N ASP A 123 -12.55 26.10 2.66
CA ASP A 123 -13.96 25.97 3.10
C ASP A 123 -14.71 24.68 2.71
N ALA A 124 -14.50 23.60 3.47
CA ALA A 124 -15.04 22.28 3.14
C ALA A 124 -16.08 21.75 4.15
N LYS A 125 -17.23 22.45 4.30
CA LYS A 125 -18.40 21.90 5.01
C LYS A 125 -19.11 20.81 4.19
N SER A 126 -19.07 20.90 2.85
CA SER A 126 -19.67 19.94 1.91
C SER A 126 -18.85 18.67 1.65
N ALA A 127 -17.58 18.64 2.07
CA ALA A 127 -16.68 17.51 1.84
C ALA A 127 -16.64 16.52 3.00
N LEU A 128 -17.32 16.81 4.11
CA LEU A 128 -17.33 15.98 5.30
C LEU A 128 -18.49 14.96 5.26
N ILE A 129 -18.25 13.74 5.71
CA ILE A 129 -19.30 12.79 6.09
C ILE A 129 -20.06 13.40 7.28
N ASP A 130 -21.36 13.13 7.42
CA ASP A 130 -22.14 13.54 8.59
C ASP A 130 -21.58 12.87 9.86
N LEU A 131 -20.73 13.61 10.57
CA LEU A 131 -20.04 13.16 11.78
C LEU A 131 -20.32 14.11 12.94
N GLU A 132 -20.34 13.55 14.14
CA GLU A 132 -20.59 14.27 15.38
C GLU A 132 -19.57 13.89 16.46
N VAL A 133 -19.34 14.82 17.37
CA VAL A 133 -18.61 14.59 18.61
C VAL A 133 -19.62 14.44 19.74
N GLU A 134 -19.55 13.34 20.48
CA GLU A 134 -20.34 13.10 21.69
C GLU A 134 -19.46 13.20 22.93
N PHE A 135 -19.80 14.13 23.82
CA PHE A 135 -19.26 14.23 25.18
C PHE A 135 -20.26 13.62 26.17
N GLU A 136 -19.81 12.63 26.94
CA GLU A 136 -20.66 11.91 27.91
C GLU A 136 -21.14 12.81 29.06
N ALA A 137 -22.25 12.45 29.70
CA ALA A 137 -22.73 13.12 30.91
C ALA A 137 -21.78 12.83 32.09
N GLY A 138 -21.56 13.81 32.97
CA GLY A 138 -20.66 13.66 34.11
C GLY A 138 -20.66 14.88 35.02
N ASN A 139 -20.54 14.69 36.33
CA ASN A 139 -20.48 15.77 37.33
C ASN A 139 -21.56 16.87 37.17
N GLY A 140 -22.81 16.46 36.90
CA GLY A 140 -23.95 17.36 36.71
C GLY A 140 -24.08 17.96 35.31
N ARG A 141 -23.16 17.68 34.39
CA ARG A 141 -23.21 18.09 32.98
C ARG A 141 -24.02 17.08 32.15
N PRO A 142 -24.94 17.53 31.26
CA PRO A 142 -25.68 16.64 30.37
C PRO A 142 -24.81 16.14 29.20
N VAL A 143 -25.26 15.08 28.52
CA VAL A 143 -24.65 14.63 27.25
C VAL A 143 -24.69 15.77 26.24
N GLU A 144 -23.58 15.99 25.52
CA GLU A 144 -23.47 16.99 24.45
C GLU A 144 -23.07 16.30 23.15
N ILE A 145 -23.90 16.43 22.11
CA ILE A 145 -23.66 15.87 20.78
C ILE A 145 -23.65 17.04 19.79
N ILE A 146 -22.51 17.28 19.14
CA ILE A 146 -22.34 18.42 18.23
C ILE A 146 -21.75 17.94 16.91
N ALA A 147 -22.35 18.36 15.79
CA ALA A 147 -21.84 18.06 14.47
C ALA A 147 -20.48 18.74 14.21
N ILE A 148 -19.64 18.10 13.39
CA ILE A 148 -18.37 18.67 12.94
C ILE A 148 -18.65 19.55 11.71
N GLU A 149 -18.30 20.83 11.79
CA GLU A 149 -18.52 21.80 10.72
C GLU A 149 -17.39 21.81 9.68
N SER A 150 -16.13 21.81 10.12
CA SER A 150 -14.98 21.95 9.22
C SER A 150 -13.67 21.47 9.86
N ILE A 151 -12.69 21.17 9.01
CA ILE A 151 -11.29 21.04 9.42
C ILE A 151 -10.69 22.44 9.46
N VAL A 152 -10.26 22.88 10.64
CA VAL A 152 -9.70 24.23 10.86
C VAL A 152 -8.21 24.26 10.56
N PHE A 153 -7.52 23.15 10.85
CA PHE A 153 -6.08 23.03 10.65
C PHE A 153 -5.67 21.56 10.63
N ALA A 154 -4.80 21.19 9.69
CA ALA A 154 -4.14 19.89 9.70
C ALA A 154 -2.63 20.14 9.69
N HIS A 155 -1.93 19.74 10.74
CA HIS A 155 -0.52 20.03 10.89
C HIS A 155 0.29 19.40 9.73
N PRO A 156 1.17 20.14 9.03
CA PRO A 156 1.83 19.71 7.79
C PRO A 156 2.80 18.55 7.94
N VAL A 157 3.20 18.24 9.18
CA VAL A 157 4.18 17.21 9.51
C VAL A 157 3.56 16.21 10.49
N LEU A 158 3.36 16.63 11.75
CA LEU A 158 2.73 15.86 12.83
C LEU A 158 1.32 15.32 12.52
N ASP A 159 0.96 14.23 13.18
CA ASP A 159 -0.36 13.60 13.09
C ASP A 159 -1.42 14.33 13.96
N LEU A 160 -1.49 15.65 13.82
CA LEU A 160 -2.33 16.56 14.61
C LEU A 160 -3.30 17.33 13.72
N MET A 161 -4.54 17.46 14.15
CA MET A 161 -5.58 18.22 13.44
C MET A 161 -6.52 18.93 14.41
N LEU A 162 -7.00 20.10 14.01
CA LEU A 162 -8.05 20.87 14.68
C LEU A 162 -9.33 20.84 13.85
N LEU A 163 -10.44 20.60 14.53
CA LEU A 163 -11.78 20.58 13.96
C LEU A 163 -12.65 21.67 14.59
N ARG A 164 -13.56 22.24 13.79
CA ARG A 164 -14.61 23.14 14.25
C ARG A 164 -15.89 22.36 14.45
N LEU A 165 -16.52 22.55 15.60
CA LEU A 165 -17.87 22.11 15.92
C LEU A 165 -18.88 23.15 15.42
N GLU A 166 -20.06 22.69 15.00
CA GLU A 166 -21.13 23.55 14.48
C GLU A 166 -21.70 24.50 15.55
N THR A 167 -21.64 24.12 16.83
CA THR A 167 -22.02 24.96 17.96
C THR A 167 -20.92 24.98 19.03
N ASP A 168 -20.87 26.07 19.81
CA ASP A 168 -19.98 26.16 20.97
C ASP A 168 -20.28 25.03 21.97
N SER A 169 -19.25 24.29 22.35
CA SER A 169 -19.33 23.27 23.39
C SER A 169 -19.33 23.90 24.78
N ALA A 170 -20.10 23.32 25.70
CA ALA A 170 -20.10 23.67 27.11
C ALA A 170 -18.92 23.08 27.89
N ARG A 171 -18.08 22.25 27.25
CA ARG A 171 -16.91 21.62 27.87
C ARG A 171 -15.72 22.57 27.93
N ASP A 172 -15.10 22.65 29.11
CA ASP A 172 -13.91 23.45 29.34
C ASP A 172 -12.71 22.87 28.55
N PRO A 173 -11.84 23.72 27.98
CA PRO A 173 -10.63 23.28 27.29
C PRO A 173 -9.59 22.72 28.26
N LEU A 174 -8.77 21.80 27.77
CA LEU A 174 -7.65 21.28 28.55
C LEU A 174 -6.49 22.29 28.61
N PRO A 175 -6.00 22.66 29.81
CA PRO A 175 -4.87 23.55 29.93
C PRO A 175 -3.58 22.83 29.52
N LEU A 176 -2.76 23.49 28.70
CA LEU A 176 -1.42 23.02 28.37
C LEU A 176 -0.56 22.96 29.63
N ALA A 177 0.26 21.92 29.75
CA ALA A 177 1.30 21.87 30.76
C ALA A 177 2.38 22.92 30.47
N ASP A 178 3.03 23.43 31.52
CA ASP A 178 4.21 24.30 31.38
C ASP A 178 5.32 23.52 30.65
N PRO A 179 5.78 24.00 29.47
CA PRO A 179 6.83 23.34 28.69
C PRO A 179 8.12 23.09 29.48
N LEU A 180 8.45 23.97 30.42
CA LEU A 180 9.67 23.87 31.24
C LEU A 180 9.51 22.93 32.43
N ALA A 181 8.29 22.73 32.92
CA ALA A 181 8.01 21.80 34.01
C ALA A 181 7.90 20.34 33.51
N ALA A 182 7.50 20.14 32.25
CA ALA A 182 7.26 18.82 31.65
C ALA A 182 8.50 18.17 31.00
N ALA A 183 9.61 18.88 30.89
CA ALA A 183 10.74 18.51 30.00
C ALA A 183 11.74 17.45 30.52
N ASP A 184 11.68 16.95 31.75
CA ASP A 184 12.91 16.39 32.35
C ASP A 184 12.82 15.03 33.07
N ALA A 185 11.98 14.09 32.61
CA ALA A 185 12.02 12.75 33.19
C ALA A 185 11.66 11.63 32.19
N ARG A 186 12.68 10.86 31.79
CA ARG A 186 12.47 9.46 31.42
C ARG A 186 11.73 8.77 32.57
N ASP A 187 10.74 7.95 32.26
CA ASP A 187 9.89 7.25 33.23
C ASP A 187 8.88 8.14 34.01
N ALA A 188 8.64 9.38 33.55
CA ALA A 188 7.61 10.24 34.14
C ALA A 188 6.22 9.60 34.05
N PRO A 189 5.40 9.66 35.11
CA PRO A 189 4.04 9.14 35.09
C PRO A 189 3.15 9.98 34.16
N LEU A 190 2.17 9.35 33.53
CA LEU A 190 1.17 9.99 32.67
C LEU A 190 -0.17 9.27 32.74
N TRP A 191 -1.20 9.96 32.25
CA TRP A 191 -2.56 9.42 32.13
C TRP A 191 -3.13 9.72 30.75
N ILE A 192 -3.72 8.71 30.10
CA ILE A 192 -4.44 8.86 28.84
C ILE A 192 -5.92 8.68 29.07
N VAL A 193 -6.75 9.54 28.45
CA VAL A 193 -8.21 9.46 28.51
C VAL A 193 -8.75 9.22 27.11
N GLY A 194 -9.59 8.20 26.90
CA GLY A 194 -10.05 7.89 25.55
C GLY A 194 -11.19 6.90 25.46
N TYR A 195 -11.61 6.65 24.22
CA TYR A 195 -12.66 5.69 23.89
C TYR A 195 -12.08 4.47 23.17
N PRO A 196 -11.46 3.52 23.90
CA PRO A 196 -11.03 2.26 23.32
C PRO A 196 -12.24 1.44 22.84
N VAL A 197 -12.13 0.87 21.65
CA VAL A 197 -13.17 0.07 20.99
C VAL A 197 -12.62 -1.34 20.75
N THR A 198 -13.41 -2.34 21.11
CA THR A 198 -13.19 -3.73 20.72
C THR A 198 -13.86 -4.04 19.40
N ARG A 199 -13.19 -4.84 18.56
CA ARG A 199 -13.89 -5.69 17.59
C ARG A 199 -13.78 -7.13 18.07
N PRO A 200 -14.90 -7.86 18.25
CA PRO A 200 -14.85 -9.25 18.62
C PRO A 200 -14.43 -10.10 17.41
N SER A 201 -13.33 -10.83 17.52
CA SER A 201 -13.05 -11.97 16.64
C SER A 201 -12.17 -13.02 17.35
N SER A 202 -12.84 -13.98 17.99
CA SER A 202 -12.38 -15.33 18.40
C SER A 202 -11.27 -15.49 19.47
N SER A 203 -11.49 -16.47 20.36
CA SER A 203 -10.59 -17.19 21.29
C SER A 203 -9.70 -16.41 22.27
N GLU A 204 -9.54 -15.09 22.13
CA GLU A 204 -8.77 -14.22 23.05
C GLU A 204 -9.62 -13.64 24.21
N ASP A 205 -10.89 -14.03 24.30
CA ASP A 205 -11.88 -13.52 25.27
C ASP A 205 -11.34 -13.52 26.72
N SER A 206 -10.59 -14.55 27.14
CA SER A 206 -10.14 -14.68 28.53
C SER A 206 -9.04 -13.69 28.97
N LYS A 207 -8.25 -13.13 28.04
CA LYS A 207 -7.19 -12.16 28.34
C LYS A 207 -7.70 -10.73 28.24
N PHE A 208 -8.65 -10.51 27.33
CA PHE A 208 -9.38 -9.26 27.16
C PHE A 208 -10.25 -8.95 28.38
N GLU A 209 -11.01 -9.94 28.84
CA GLU A 209 -11.86 -9.87 30.03
C GLU A 209 -11.09 -9.49 31.29
N ALA A 210 -9.83 -9.92 31.40
CA ALA A 210 -9.00 -9.70 32.57
C ALA A 210 -8.58 -8.22 32.77
N VAL A 211 -8.61 -7.39 31.73
CA VAL A 211 -8.17 -5.97 31.80
C VAL A 211 -9.28 -4.99 31.48
N PHE A 212 -10.20 -5.35 30.57
CA PHE A 212 -11.27 -4.45 30.15
C PHE A 212 -12.67 -4.89 30.60
N GLY A 213 -12.82 -6.08 31.20
CA GLY A 213 -14.11 -6.69 31.57
C GLY A 213 -14.76 -7.47 30.40
N PRO A 214 -15.87 -8.20 30.65
CA PRO A 214 -16.63 -8.92 29.61
C PRO A 214 -17.02 -7.99 28.48
N ALA A 215 -16.73 -8.40 27.23
CA ALA A 215 -17.06 -7.65 26.03
C ALA A 215 -18.56 -7.77 25.72
N ASP A 216 -19.39 -7.03 26.45
CA ASP A 216 -20.81 -6.85 26.18
C ASP A 216 -21.09 -5.40 25.73
N ALA A 217 -22.33 -5.12 25.31
CA ALA A 217 -22.73 -3.78 24.87
C ALA A 217 -22.55 -2.69 25.95
N ALA A 218 -22.28 -3.06 27.21
CA ALA A 218 -22.07 -2.12 28.31
C ALA A 218 -20.59 -1.73 28.51
N THR A 219 -19.62 -2.44 27.92
CA THR A 219 -18.18 -2.23 28.16
C THR A 219 -17.37 -1.78 26.93
N THR A 220 -17.98 -1.77 25.74
CA THR A 220 -17.36 -1.39 24.47
C THR A 220 -17.68 0.05 24.07
N GLY A 221 -16.68 0.85 23.68
CA GLY A 221 -16.91 2.24 23.26
C GLY A 221 -17.22 3.20 24.42
N VAL A 222 -16.87 2.80 25.63
CA VAL A 222 -16.99 3.57 26.88
C VAL A 222 -15.68 4.31 27.19
N LYS A 223 -15.79 5.47 27.84
CA LYS A 223 -14.63 6.28 28.21
C LYS A 223 -13.77 5.59 29.27
N ARG A 224 -12.45 5.60 29.08
CA ARG A 224 -11.47 5.02 30.00
C ARG A 224 -10.32 5.96 30.30
N ALA A 225 -9.75 5.82 31.49
CA ALA A 225 -8.49 6.44 31.89
C ALA A 225 -7.44 5.34 32.12
N SER A 226 -6.30 5.42 31.43
CA SER A 226 -5.20 4.46 31.59
C SER A 226 -3.94 5.17 32.11
N PRO A 227 -3.31 4.69 33.19
CA PRO A 227 -2.01 5.19 33.63
C PRO A 227 -0.89 4.61 32.77
N GLY A 228 0.20 5.34 32.67
CA GLY A 228 1.44 4.87 32.04
C GLY A 228 2.64 5.73 32.40
N ARG A 229 3.75 5.51 31.70
CA ARG A 229 5.02 6.22 31.85
C ARG A 229 5.65 6.53 30.50
N LEU A 230 6.43 7.61 30.46
CA LEU A 230 7.26 7.99 29.30
C LEU A 230 8.50 7.10 29.18
N GLN A 231 8.81 6.62 27.98
CA GLN A 231 9.99 5.76 27.77
C GLN A 231 11.30 6.52 27.54
N LYS A 232 11.24 7.74 27.01
CA LYS A 232 12.37 8.64 26.78
C LYS A 232 11.96 10.05 27.21
N ALA A 233 12.92 10.85 27.69
CA ALA A 233 12.68 12.26 27.95
C ALA A 233 12.35 12.97 26.63
N PRO A 234 11.43 13.95 26.62
CA PRO A 234 11.20 14.81 25.46
C PRO A 234 12.52 15.48 25.06
N VAL A 235 12.82 15.51 23.76
CA VAL A 235 14.01 16.23 23.26
C VAL A 235 13.68 17.73 23.23
N PRO A 236 14.61 18.65 23.55
CA PRO A 236 14.36 20.09 23.46
C PRO A 236 13.80 20.56 22.10
N PRO A 237 13.03 21.66 22.05
CA PRO A 237 12.30 22.13 20.85
C PRO A 237 13.16 22.30 19.58
N ASP A 238 14.45 22.58 19.76
CA ASP A 238 15.48 22.81 18.76
C ASP A 238 15.97 21.54 18.03
N ALA A 239 15.60 20.35 18.51
CA ALA A 239 15.99 19.07 17.90
C ALA A 239 14.97 18.49 16.90
N GLY A 240 13.86 19.18 16.64
CA GLY A 240 12.97 18.88 15.51
C GLY A 240 12.18 17.57 15.58
N SER A 241 12.03 16.92 16.75
CA SER A 241 11.16 15.73 16.93
C SER A 241 10.18 15.92 18.08
N ALA A 242 8.88 15.93 17.78
CA ALA A 242 7.81 15.98 18.79
C ALA A 242 7.25 14.59 19.16
N ASP A 243 7.74 13.50 18.56
CA ASP A 243 7.27 12.14 18.84
C ASP A 243 7.89 11.57 20.11
N VAL A 244 7.05 11.11 21.04
CA VAL A 244 7.46 10.51 22.31
C VAL A 244 6.72 9.19 22.55
N LYS A 245 7.39 8.20 23.16
CA LYS A 245 6.84 6.87 23.45
C LYS A 245 6.30 6.76 24.88
N HIS A 246 5.17 6.07 25.06
CA HIS A 246 4.59 5.75 26.37
C HIS A 246 4.11 4.28 26.48
N ASP A 247 3.85 3.82 27.70
CA ASP A 247 3.45 2.43 28.00
C ASP A 247 1.98 2.26 28.45
N ALA A 248 1.20 3.35 28.51
CA ALA A 248 -0.21 3.29 28.90
C ALA A 248 -1.02 2.38 27.99
N THR A 249 -1.95 1.61 28.55
CA THR A 249 -2.81 0.67 27.81
C THR A 249 -3.81 1.41 26.90
N THR A 250 -3.79 1.14 25.59
CA THR A 250 -4.66 1.76 24.57
C THR A 250 -5.27 0.69 23.65
N LEU A 251 -6.28 1.02 22.85
CA LEU A 251 -6.86 0.13 21.83
C LEU A 251 -7.29 0.97 20.60
N PRO A 252 -7.67 0.33 19.47
CA PRO A 252 -8.33 1.05 18.38
C PRO A 252 -9.46 1.95 18.92
N GLY A 253 -9.55 3.19 18.43
CA GLY A 253 -10.46 4.21 18.97
C GLY A 253 -9.81 5.21 19.94
N SER A 254 -8.67 4.87 20.55
CA SER A 254 -7.88 5.80 21.38
C SER A 254 -7.08 6.85 20.58
N SER A 255 -7.03 6.76 19.25
CA SER A 255 -6.39 7.80 18.42
C SER A 255 -7.04 9.17 18.64
N GLY A 256 -6.21 10.17 18.94
CA GLY A 256 -6.65 11.52 19.28
C GLY A 256 -6.92 11.75 20.78
N SER A 257 -6.66 10.76 21.64
CA SER A 257 -6.78 10.89 23.09
C SER A 257 -5.77 11.90 23.68
N PRO A 258 -6.20 12.77 24.63
CA PRO A 258 -5.27 13.60 25.38
C PRO A 258 -4.45 12.77 26.37
N ILE A 259 -3.20 13.20 26.56
CA ILE A 259 -2.26 12.64 27.53
C ILE A 259 -1.86 13.73 28.53
N LEU A 260 -2.05 13.44 29.81
CA LEU A 260 -1.77 14.34 30.93
C LEU A 260 -0.46 13.96 31.61
N ASP A 261 0.27 14.96 32.11
CA ASP A 261 1.38 14.75 33.03
C ASP A 261 0.85 14.19 34.35
N GLY A 262 1.31 13.00 34.72
CA GLY A 262 0.94 12.31 35.95
C GLY A 262 1.55 12.92 37.22
N ARG A 263 2.06 14.16 37.17
CA ARG A 263 2.48 14.94 38.35
C ARG A 263 1.70 16.24 38.48
N THR A 264 1.37 16.87 37.35
CA THR A 264 0.77 18.22 37.31
C THR A 264 -0.67 18.22 36.79
N GLY A 265 -1.11 17.18 36.11
CA GLY A 265 -2.43 17.10 35.47
C GLY A 265 -2.57 17.94 34.20
N GLY A 266 -1.51 18.64 33.77
CA GLY A 266 -1.52 19.45 32.55
C GLY A 266 -1.43 18.59 31.28
N LEU A 267 -1.99 19.08 30.18
CA LEU A 267 -1.94 18.43 28.88
C LEU A 267 -0.52 18.48 28.30
N ILE A 268 0.10 17.30 28.12
CA ILE A 268 1.45 17.16 27.57
C ILE A 268 1.48 16.50 26.19
N GLY A 269 0.41 15.81 25.78
CA GLY A 269 0.45 15.10 24.50
C GLY A 269 -0.89 14.67 23.92
N LEU A 270 -0.82 14.21 22.68
CA LEU A 270 -1.91 13.59 21.93
C LEU A 270 -1.47 12.19 21.45
N HIS A 271 -2.22 11.15 21.81
CA HIS A 271 -1.98 9.78 21.35
C HIS A 271 -2.40 9.60 19.89
N TYR A 272 -1.59 8.95 19.06
CA TYR A 272 -1.96 8.72 17.65
C TYR A 272 -1.62 7.33 17.10
N ARG A 273 -0.85 6.49 17.81
CA ARG A 273 -0.53 5.14 17.33
C ARG A 273 -0.17 4.19 18.47
N GLY A 274 -0.59 2.94 18.35
CA GLY A 274 -0.02 1.78 19.05
C GLY A 274 0.52 0.77 18.04
N ASP A 275 1.64 0.12 18.35
CA ASP A 275 2.20 -0.95 17.51
C ASP A 275 1.96 -2.31 18.20
N ALA A 276 1.52 -3.32 17.45
CA ALA A 276 1.28 -4.66 18.00
C ALA A 276 2.58 -5.47 18.14
N GLY A 277 3.65 -5.08 17.41
CA GLY A 277 4.95 -5.75 17.41
C GLY A 277 5.97 -5.15 18.39
N ASP A 278 5.89 -3.86 18.67
CA ASP A 278 6.67 -3.17 19.68
C ASP A 278 5.78 -2.89 20.89
N SER A 279 6.22 -3.18 22.11
CA SER A 279 5.45 -3.05 23.35
C SER A 279 5.13 -1.60 23.79
N TRP A 280 5.00 -0.65 22.86
CA TRP A 280 4.93 0.79 23.15
C TRP A 280 3.93 1.55 22.27
N ASN A 281 3.40 2.63 22.84
CA ASN A 281 2.49 3.58 22.21
C ASN A 281 3.19 4.90 21.88
N MET A 282 2.69 5.62 20.86
CA MET A 282 3.23 6.87 20.36
C MET A 282 2.31 8.06 20.67
N MET A 283 2.93 9.18 21.06
CA MET A 283 2.26 10.46 21.25
C MET A 283 3.02 11.60 20.59
N ILE A 284 2.27 12.64 20.22
CA ILE A 284 2.80 13.96 19.88
C ILE A 284 2.94 14.73 21.20
N TYR A 285 4.16 15.15 21.54
CA TYR A 285 4.44 15.99 22.69
C TYR A 285 4.11 17.44 22.36
N LEU A 286 2.99 17.91 22.93
CA LEU A 286 2.39 19.20 22.58
C LEU A 286 3.26 20.40 22.96
N PRO A 287 3.96 20.44 24.11
CA PRO A 287 4.82 21.59 24.43
C PRO A 287 5.89 21.90 23.37
N ASN A 288 6.40 20.88 22.66
CA ASN A 288 7.32 21.09 21.53
C ASN A 288 6.58 21.37 20.22
N ALA A 289 5.49 20.65 19.95
CA ALA A 289 4.69 20.80 18.74
C ALA A 289 4.06 22.20 18.62
N LEU A 290 3.84 22.87 19.76
CA LEU A 290 3.25 24.19 19.88
C LEU A 290 4.32 25.29 20.03
N ALA A 291 5.55 25.07 19.57
CA ALA A 291 6.55 26.14 19.48
C ALA A 291 6.16 27.24 18.45
N ASP A 292 5.25 26.93 17.53
CA ASP A 292 4.59 27.92 16.67
C ASP A 292 3.56 28.71 17.49
N GLY A 293 3.80 30.00 17.67
CA GLY A 293 2.91 30.89 18.42
C GLY A 293 1.46 30.90 17.91
N ALA A 294 1.24 30.75 16.61
CA ALA A 294 -0.12 30.75 16.05
C ALA A 294 -0.91 29.47 16.39
N LEU A 295 -0.22 28.33 16.52
CA LEU A 295 -0.83 27.07 16.93
C LEU A 295 -0.91 26.97 18.47
N HIS A 296 0.08 27.49 19.18
CA HIS A 296 0.06 27.65 20.63
C HIS A 296 -1.17 28.44 21.09
N ASP A 297 -1.40 29.62 20.48
CA ASP A 297 -2.54 30.49 20.80
C ASP A 297 -3.91 29.82 20.59
N ARG A 298 -3.96 28.75 19.79
CA ARG A 298 -5.18 27.96 19.52
C ARG A 298 -5.44 26.89 20.57
N PHE A 299 -4.39 26.45 21.27
CA PHE A 299 -4.48 25.52 22.38
C PHE A 299 -4.56 26.23 23.73
N ASP A 300 -3.97 27.42 23.85
CA ASP A 300 -3.91 28.19 25.07
C ASP A 300 -5.29 28.80 25.43
N PRO A 301 -5.90 28.40 26.55
CA PRO A 301 -7.18 28.96 27.00
C PRO A 301 -7.07 30.43 27.47
N ALA A 302 -5.87 30.96 27.70
CA ALA A 302 -5.64 32.33 28.15
C ALA A 302 -5.71 33.39 27.01
N VAL A 303 -5.70 32.96 25.74
CA VAL A 303 -5.72 33.86 24.58
C VAL A 303 -7.15 34.18 24.12
N ALA A 304 -7.45 35.44 23.78
CA ALA A 304 -8.82 35.89 23.49
C ALA A 304 -9.42 35.31 22.19
N LYS A 305 -10.73 34.96 22.21
CA LYS A 305 -11.50 34.34 21.09
C LYS A 305 -11.40 35.09 19.75
N ASP A 306 -11.17 36.39 19.75
CA ASP A 306 -11.10 37.21 18.52
C ASP A 306 -9.71 37.21 17.87
N ALA A 307 -8.63 36.96 18.62
CA ALA A 307 -7.27 36.83 18.09
C ALA A 307 -7.09 35.52 17.30
N VAL A 308 -7.88 34.51 17.66
CA VAL A 308 -7.77 33.12 17.22
C VAL A 308 -8.71 32.87 16.03
N ARG A 309 -8.79 33.74 15.00
CA ARG A 309 -9.72 33.54 13.86
C ARG A 309 -9.08 33.43 12.47
N ALA A 310 -7.84 33.88 12.26
CA ALA A 310 -7.16 33.77 10.97
C ALA A 310 -5.99 32.76 11.03
N PHE A 311 -5.89 31.87 10.04
CA PHE A 311 -4.59 31.36 9.60
C PHE A 311 -4.09 32.33 8.53
N PRO A 312 -2.87 32.87 8.62
CA PRO A 312 -2.29 33.52 7.45
C PRO A 312 -2.23 32.49 6.33
N ALA A 313 -2.66 32.84 5.12
CA ALA A 313 -2.40 32.03 3.94
C ALA A 313 -0.88 32.00 3.75
N THR A 314 -0.21 30.98 4.26
CA THR A 314 1.22 30.75 4.08
C THR A 314 1.45 30.29 2.64
N SER A 315 1.45 31.25 1.72
CA SER A 315 2.02 31.14 0.38
C SER A 315 3.54 31.32 0.36
N GLY A 316 4.18 31.41 1.54
CA GLY A 316 5.62 31.44 1.70
C GLY A 316 6.16 30.03 1.90
N ALA A 317 7.06 29.61 1.01
CA ALA A 317 7.91 28.44 1.21
C ALA A 317 8.64 28.58 2.57
N ILE A 318 8.26 27.74 3.52
CA ILE A 318 9.04 27.47 4.72
C ILE A 318 9.79 26.18 4.42
N ASP A 319 11.12 26.20 4.53
CA ASP A 319 11.95 25.00 4.44
C ASP A 319 11.59 24.05 5.59
N ILE A 320 10.91 22.95 5.27
CA ILE A 320 10.49 21.92 6.22
C ILE A 320 11.64 20.92 6.40
N VAL A 321 12.26 20.96 7.58
CA VAL A 321 13.10 19.89 8.11
C VAL A 321 12.23 18.65 8.37
N GLU A 322 12.74 17.49 7.95
CA GLU A 322 12.13 16.16 7.99
C GLU A 322 11.46 15.77 9.31
N ILE A 323 10.17 15.40 9.27
CA ILE A 323 9.62 14.33 10.13
C ILE A 323 8.57 13.55 9.33
N GLY A 324 8.69 12.22 9.29
CA GLY A 324 7.90 11.31 8.45
C GLY A 324 6.41 11.26 8.81
N ARG A 325 5.55 10.91 7.84
CA ARG A 325 4.10 10.72 8.03
C ARG A 325 3.68 9.24 7.91
N PRO A 326 2.61 8.80 8.62
CA PRO A 326 2.36 7.42 9.01
C PRO A 326 1.39 6.65 8.08
N HIS A 327 1.53 5.32 8.05
CA HIS A 327 0.66 4.37 7.34
C HIS A 327 -0.56 3.98 8.20
N VAL A 328 -1.79 4.11 7.67
CA VAL A 328 -3.02 3.56 8.27
C VAL A 328 -3.59 2.47 7.37
N ARG A 329 -3.59 1.23 7.87
CA ARG A 329 -4.23 0.06 7.27
C ARG A 329 -5.45 -0.31 8.11
N LEU A 330 -6.63 -0.35 7.51
CA LEU A 330 -7.82 -0.98 8.10
C LEU A 330 -7.81 -2.46 7.66
N MET A 331 -7.73 -3.40 8.60
CA MET A 331 -7.80 -4.84 8.32
C MET A 331 -9.25 -5.35 8.39
N THR A 332 -9.62 -6.24 7.47
CA THR A 332 -10.88 -7.01 7.43
C THR A 332 -10.63 -8.49 7.77
N ALA A 333 -11.71 -9.24 7.97
CA ALA A 333 -11.77 -10.46 8.78
C ALA A 333 -11.17 -11.77 8.20
N ASP A 334 -10.47 -11.74 7.06
CA ASP A 334 -10.03 -12.97 6.37
C ASP A 334 -8.57 -13.37 6.65
N ASP A 335 -7.83 -12.62 7.49
CA ASP A 335 -6.41 -12.88 7.81
C ASP A 335 -6.15 -14.10 8.72
N MET A 336 -7.15 -14.95 8.94
CA MET A 336 -7.08 -16.08 9.88
C MET A 336 -7.16 -17.41 9.13
N LEU A 337 -6.02 -17.94 8.65
CA LEU A 337 -5.82 -19.38 8.45
C LEU A 337 -4.33 -19.74 8.35
N GLU A 338 -3.87 -20.47 9.36
CA GLU A 338 -2.49 -20.91 9.62
C GLU A 338 -1.96 -21.95 8.60
N VAL A 339 -0.67 -21.85 8.27
CA VAL A 339 0.23 -23.03 8.15
C VAL A 339 1.58 -22.67 8.75
N ALA A 340 1.94 -23.39 9.81
CA ALA A 340 3.19 -23.29 10.55
C ALA A 340 4.41 -23.79 9.75
N VAL A 341 5.51 -23.03 9.75
CA VAL A 341 6.87 -23.58 9.58
C VAL A 341 7.87 -22.75 10.39
N ASP A 342 8.66 -23.48 11.19
CA ASP A 342 9.71 -23.13 12.16
C ASP A 342 10.80 -22.15 11.66
N ASP A 343 11.05 -21.01 12.36
CA ASP A 343 11.98 -19.95 11.93
C ASP A 343 13.09 -19.53 12.93
N GLY A 344 13.40 -20.35 13.95
CA GLY A 344 14.71 -20.24 14.63
C GLY A 344 15.00 -18.94 15.41
N THR A 345 13.99 -18.36 16.06
CA THR A 345 14.12 -17.15 16.90
C THR A 345 14.85 -17.41 18.22
N GLY A 346 16.18 -17.30 18.21
CA GLY A 346 16.96 -16.96 19.41
C GLY A 346 16.80 -15.47 19.75
N PRO A 347 16.64 -15.07 21.03
CA PRO A 347 16.40 -13.68 21.41
C PRO A 347 17.66 -12.80 21.23
N ALA A 348 17.55 -11.76 20.41
CA ALA A 348 18.52 -10.67 20.34
C ALA A 348 18.55 -9.93 21.69
N SER A 349 19.67 -10.01 22.42
CA SER A 349 19.85 -9.31 23.69
C SER A 349 20.37 -7.89 23.49
N ALA A 350 19.65 -6.91 24.04
CA ALA A 350 20.12 -5.61 24.52
C ALA A 350 21.21 -4.89 23.68
N ALA A 351 20.79 -4.22 22.60
CA ALA A 351 21.62 -3.25 21.89
C ALA A 351 21.22 -1.79 22.26
N PRO A 352 22.16 -0.83 22.32
CA PRO A 352 21.87 0.59 22.62
C PRO A 352 21.05 1.28 21.52
N GLY A 353 20.21 2.25 21.94
CA GLY A 353 19.08 2.80 21.17
C GLY A 353 19.33 3.43 19.79
N GLU A 354 20.55 3.79 19.43
CA GLU A 354 20.86 4.28 18.06
C GLU A 354 20.92 3.14 17.02
N PHE A 355 20.94 1.87 17.44
CA PHE A 355 21.08 0.70 16.55
C PHE A 355 19.81 -0.13 16.40
N ALA A 356 18.85 0.08 17.31
CA ALA A 356 17.51 -0.50 17.21
C ALA A 356 16.67 0.21 16.11
N ASP A 357 17.10 1.41 15.69
CA ASP A 357 16.40 2.27 14.71
C ASP A 357 16.99 2.14 13.28
N SER A 358 17.88 1.17 13.01
CA SER A 358 18.35 0.89 11.65
C SER A 358 17.27 0.16 10.84
N PRO A 359 17.01 0.58 9.59
CA PRO A 359 16.09 -0.03 8.62
C PRO A 359 16.12 -1.56 8.55
N ARG A 360 14.96 -2.21 8.78
CA ARG A 360 14.86 -3.67 8.71
C ARG A 360 14.85 -4.13 7.24
N ALA A 361 15.98 -4.66 6.77
CA ALA A 361 15.96 -5.59 5.65
C ALA A 361 15.20 -6.85 6.08
N VAL A 362 14.41 -7.44 5.18
CA VAL A 362 13.66 -8.66 5.48
C VAL A 362 14.28 -9.82 4.72
N ALA A 363 14.43 -10.97 5.38
CA ALA A 363 14.95 -12.16 4.74
C ALA A 363 14.05 -12.60 3.58
N ASP A 364 14.67 -12.98 2.46
CA ASP A 364 13.94 -13.48 1.30
C ASP A 364 13.31 -14.83 1.64
N ARG A 365 11.97 -14.90 1.62
CA ARG A 365 11.25 -16.19 1.72
C ARG A 365 11.71 -17.15 0.64
N HIS A 366 11.74 -18.44 0.93
CA HIS A 366 12.18 -19.43 -0.05
C HIS A 366 11.29 -19.40 -1.31
N ASP A 367 11.91 -19.30 -2.49
CA ASP A 367 11.24 -19.37 -3.79
C ASP A 367 12.03 -20.34 -4.69
N ILE A 368 11.41 -21.46 -5.07
CA ILE A 368 12.04 -22.49 -5.90
C ILE A 368 12.37 -22.00 -7.32
N ARG A 369 11.87 -20.83 -7.72
CA ARG A 369 12.11 -20.21 -9.02
C ARG A 369 13.34 -19.30 -9.03
N ASP A 370 13.92 -19.02 -7.85
CA ASP A 370 15.17 -18.28 -7.76
C ASP A 370 16.24 -19.01 -8.57
N ARG A 371 16.89 -18.28 -9.47
CA ARG A 371 18.02 -18.82 -10.23
C ARG A 371 19.28 -18.62 -9.41
N TYR A 372 20.00 -19.70 -9.16
CA TYR A 372 21.28 -19.62 -8.48
C TYR A 372 22.39 -19.18 -9.43
N TYR A 373 23.31 -18.38 -8.91
CA TYR A 373 24.51 -17.98 -9.60
C TYR A 373 25.38 -19.23 -9.85
N SER A 374 25.95 -19.31 -11.05
CA SER A 374 26.90 -20.37 -11.42
C SER A 374 28.16 -19.67 -11.91
N PRO A 375 29.26 -19.71 -11.13
CA PRO A 375 30.48 -18.99 -11.46
C PRO A 375 31.14 -19.54 -12.73
N VAL A 376 31.89 -18.69 -13.43
CA VAL A 376 32.80 -19.15 -14.48
C VAL A 376 33.87 -20.04 -13.84
N LEU A 377 34.32 -21.08 -14.55
CA LEU A 377 35.42 -21.95 -14.12
C LEU A 377 36.78 -21.23 -14.21
N GLY A 378 36.93 -20.17 -13.42
CA GLY A 378 38.16 -19.41 -13.22
C GLY A 378 38.74 -19.65 -11.83
N VAL A 379 40.00 -19.27 -11.63
CA VAL A 379 40.62 -19.25 -10.31
C VAL A 379 40.34 -17.87 -9.69
N PRO A 380 39.66 -17.79 -8.53
CA PRO A 380 39.48 -16.53 -7.85
C PRO A 380 40.84 -15.95 -7.47
N ALA A 381 41.00 -14.63 -7.63
CA ALA A 381 42.21 -13.96 -7.14
C ALA A 381 42.35 -14.17 -5.63
N SER A 382 43.58 -14.12 -5.09
CA SER A 382 43.77 -14.24 -3.63
C SER A 382 43.17 -13.06 -2.86
N ARG A 383 43.04 -11.91 -3.54
CA ARG A 383 42.34 -10.73 -3.08
C ARG A 383 41.75 -9.97 -4.27
N TYR A 384 40.66 -9.25 -4.04
CA TYR A 384 40.07 -8.30 -4.97
C TYR A 384 39.80 -7.02 -4.21
N LEU A 385 40.60 -5.98 -4.44
CA LEU A 385 40.50 -4.72 -3.71
C LEU A 385 39.73 -3.68 -4.55
N PRO A 386 38.76 -2.96 -3.97
CA PRO A 386 38.02 -1.93 -4.68
C PRO A 386 38.91 -0.69 -4.89
N ASP A 387 38.71 -0.03 -6.03
CA ASP A 387 39.15 1.36 -6.18
C ASP A 387 38.45 2.25 -5.13
N PRO A 388 39.05 3.40 -4.77
CA PRO A 388 38.38 4.36 -3.90
C PRO A 388 36.99 4.71 -4.44
N PRO A 389 35.93 4.54 -3.63
CA PRO A 389 34.59 4.86 -4.09
C PRO A 389 34.53 6.35 -4.41
N ASP A 390 33.86 6.70 -5.50
CA ASP A 390 33.45 8.08 -5.74
C ASP A 390 32.66 8.55 -4.49
N PRO A 391 33.07 9.64 -3.82
CA PRO A 391 32.35 10.18 -2.67
C PRO A 391 30.86 10.40 -2.95
N GLU A 392 30.49 10.65 -4.20
CA GLU A 392 29.10 10.76 -4.59
C GLU A 392 28.36 9.41 -4.50
N MET A 393 28.97 8.26 -4.77
CA MET A 393 28.34 6.92 -4.67
C MET A 393 28.13 6.44 -3.21
N LEU A 394 28.60 7.19 -2.22
CA LEU A 394 28.38 6.90 -0.80
C LEU A 394 27.00 7.41 -0.38
N HIS A 395 26.03 6.50 -0.39
CA HIS A 395 24.69 6.81 0.11
C HIS A 395 24.75 7.07 1.62
N HIS A 396 23.96 8.06 2.05
CA HIS A 396 23.68 8.31 3.45
C HIS A 396 22.19 8.09 3.64
N GLN A 397 21.86 6.93 4.19
CA GLN A 397 20.52 6.58 4.62
C GLN A 397 20.14 7.49 5.78
N THR A 398 19.14 8.37 5.58
CA THR A 398 18.51 9.09 6.69
C THR A 398 17.67 8.10 7.52
N GLN A 399 16.89 8.54 8.53
CA GLN A 399 16.13 7.70 9.47
C GLN A 399 15.03 6.79 8.83
N ARG A 400 15.16 6.38 7.56
CA ARG A 400 14.15 5.70 6.73
C ARG A 400 14.60 4.32 6.30
N ALA A 401 13.63 3.41 6.14
CA ALA A 401 13.84 1.98 5.92
C ALA A 401 14.43 1.54 4.56
N ASP A 402 15.30 2.32 3.90
CA ASP A 402 15.63 2.19 2.46
C ASP A 402 16.93 1.44 2.11
N CYS A 403 17.45 0.58 3.01
CA CYS A 403 18.78 -0.02 2.87
C CYS A 403 18.89 -0.91 1.63
N CYS A 404 17.85 -1.68 1.33
CA CYS A 404 17.75 -2.48 0.11
C CYS A 404 17.76 -1.61 -1.17
N GLY A 405 17.14 -0.43 -1.12
CA GLY A 405 17.18 0.52 -2.24
C GLY A 405 18.58 1.09 -2.47
N CYS A 406 19.28 1.45 -1.40
CA CYS A 406 20.67 1.90 -1.45
C CYS A 406 21.62 0.79 -1.96
N ALA A 407 21.49 -0.43 -1.46
CA ALA A 407 22.32 -1.56 -1.90
C ALA A 407 22.17 -1.83 -3.41
N VAL A 408 20.92 -1.87 -3.91
CA VAL A 408 20.65 -2.05 -5.35
C VAL A 408 21.15 -0.84 -6.15
N ALA A 409 20.98 0.38 -5.65
CA ALA A 409 21.48 1.60 -6.31
C ALA A 409 23.00 1.53 -6.49
N THR A 410 23.75 1.24 -5.44
CA THR A 410 25.22 1.13 -5.48
C THR A 410 25.70 0.06 -6.45
N VAL A 411 25.04 -1.11 -6.52
CA VAL A 411 25.38 -2.14 -7.52
C VAL A 411 25.13 -1.64 -8.95
N VAL A 412 24.00 -0.94 -9.19
CA VAL A 412 23.69 -0.36 -10.50
C VAL A 412 24.71 0.72 -10.89
N GLU A 413 25.05 1.63 -9.97
CA GLU A 413 26.02 2.72 -10.18
C GLU A 413 27.40 2.16 -10.54
N ARG A 414 27.88 1.14 -9.83
CA ARG A 414 29.16 0.45 -10.13
C ARG A 414 29.13 -0.25 -11.49
N ALA A 415 28.04 -0.94 -11.81
CA ALA A 415 27.87 -1.58 -13.11
C ALA A 415 27.83 -0.55 -14.27
N LEU A 416 27.20 0.61 -14.05
CA LEU A 416 27.18 1.71 -15.01
C LEU A 416 28.57 2.34 -15.21
N ALA A 417 29.33 2.53 -14.13
CA ALA A 417 30.72 2.99 -14.19
C ALA A 417 31.61 2.02 -14.98
N ALA A 418 31.49 0.71 -14.72
CA ALA A 418 32.22 -0.33 -15.45
C ALA A 418 31.85 -0.39 -16.95
N GLN A 419 30.64 0.05 -17.32
CA GLN A 419 30.20 0.21 -18.72
C GLN A 419 30.64 1.55 -19.36
N GLY A 420 31.45 2.36 -18.67
CA GLY A 420 31.90 3.67 -19.15
C GLY A 420 30.80 4.74 -19.16
N ARG A 421 29.75 4.57 -18.36
CA ARG A 421 28.58 5.46 -18.29
C ARG A 421 28.22 5.82 -16.83
N PRO A 422 29.16 6.37 -16.04
CA PRO A 422 28.92 6.63 -14.63
C PRO A 422 27.73 7.57 -14.42
N GLY A 423 26.94 7.31 -13.38
CA GLY A 423 25.78 8.13 -13.03
C GLY A 423 25.06 7.62 -11.79
N ARG A 424 24.55 8.55 -10.99
CA ARG A 424 23.82 8.29 -9.74
C ARG A 424 22.42 7.75 -9.97
N CYS A 425 21.99 6.78 -9.16
CA CYS A 425 20.65 6.21 -9.21
C CYS A 425 19.79 6.67 -8.03
N SER A 426 18.48 6.79 -8.26
CA SER A 426 17.50 7.06 -7.21
C SER A 426 17.31 5.81 -6.34
N ALA A 427 18.02 5.76 -5.20
CA ALA A 427 17.84 4.72 -4.19
C ALA A 427 16.40 4.71 -3.65
N ARG A 428 15.78 5.90 -3.54
CA ARG A 428 14.37 6.05 -3.16
C ARG A 428 13.44 5.36 -4.14
N MET A 429 13.64 5.55 -5.45
CA MET A 429 12.85 4.86 -6.46
C MET A 429 12.97 3.33 -6.33
N LEU A 430 14.19 2.83 -6.16
CA LEU A 430 14.44 1.39 -6.04
C LEU A 430 13.78 0.81 -4.78
N TYR A 431 13.83 1.55 -3.66
CA TYR A 431 13.15 1.17 -2.43
C TYR A 431 11.62 1.17 -2.58
N GLU A 432 11.01 2.25 -3.07
CA GLU A 432 9.56 2.33 -3.20
C GLU A 432 9.03 1.35 -4.24
N MET A 433 9.73 1.16 -5.36
CA MET A 433 9.36 0.11 -6.32
C MET A 433 9.57 -1.28 -5.73
N GLY A 434 10.57 -1.46 -4.86
CA GLY A 434 10.77 -2.69 -4.10
C GLY A 434 9.59 -3.02 -3.21
N ARG A 435 9.14 -2.05 -2.40
CA ARG A 435 7.96 -2.18 -1.53
C ARG A 435 6.70 -2.57 -2.30
N LEU A 436 6.47 -1.98 -3.49
CA LEU A 436 5.32 -2.34 -4.34
C LEU A 436 5.43 -3.75 -4.96
N HIS A 437 6.63 -4.31 -5.10
CA HIS A 437 6.86 -5.60 -5.78
C HIS A 437 7.30 -6.72 -4.83
N ASP A 438 7.33 -6.43 -3.53
CA ASP A 438 7.54 -7.43 -2.51
C ASP A 438 6.31 -8.33 -2.46
N GLU A 439 6.48 -9.64 -2.59
CA GLU A 439 5.34 -10.56 -2.76
C GLU A 439 4.53 -10.78 -1.46
N PHE A 440 4.92 -10.08 -0.38
CA PHE A 440 4.34 -10.21 0.95
C PHE A 440 4.24 -8.85 1.66
N VAL A 441 3.80 -7.81 0.92
CA VAL A 441 3.56 -6.43 1.44
C VAL A 441 2.75 -6.43 2.74
N ASP A 442 1.92 -7.46 2.94
CA ASP A 442 1.01 -7.62 4.08
C ASP A 442 1.73 -7.97 5.40
N ASP A 443 2.97 -8.48 5.32
CA ASP A 443 3.72 -9.06 6.44
C ASP A 443 4.92 -8.19 6.90
N LEU A 444 5.19 -7.05 6.26
CA LEU A 444 6.43 -6.30 6.47
C LEU A 444 6.23 -5.08 7.39
N PRO A 445 6.78 -5.08 8.63
CA PRO A 445 6.73 -3.94 9.55
C PRO A 445 7.73 -2.84 9.15
N GLY A 446 7.58 -2.29 7.95
CA GLY A 446 8.50 -1.33 7.35
C GLY A 446 9.77 -1.99 6.79
N GLY A 447 10.19 -1.55 5.60
CA GLY A 447 11.29 -2.16 4.84
C GLY A 447 10.81 -2.94 3.61
N THR A 448 11.76 -3.49 2.86
CA THR A 448 11.52 -4.40 1.74
C THR A 448 12.61 -5.47 1.76
N SER A 449 12.30 -6.66 1.27
CA SER A 449 13.29 -7.72 1.03
C SER A 449 14.27 -7.31 -0.09
N LEU A 450 15.45 -7.91 -0.11
CA LEU A 450 16.43 -7.63 -1.17
C LEU A 450 15.89 -8.11 -2.52
N ARG A 451 15.19 -9.26 -2.55
CA ARG A 451 14.45 -9.71 -3.74
C ARG A 451 13.35 -8.73 -4.14
N GLY A 452 12.64 -8.13 -3.19
CA GLY A 452 11.63 -7.09 -3.44
C GLY A 452 12.22 -5.92 -4.22
N ALA A 453 13.31 -5.31 -3.71
CA ALA A 453 14.03 -4.24 -4.40
C ALA A 453 14.52 -4.64 -5.80
N ILE A 454 15.04 -5.87 -5.96
CA ILE A 454 15.48 -6.41 -7.26
C ILE A 454 14.29 -6.59 -8.22
N LYS A 455 13.14 -7.08 -7.74
CA LYS A 455 11.91 -7.18 -8.54
C LYS A 455 11.38 -5.81 -8.92
N GLY A 456 11.44 -4.84 -8.01
CA GLY A 456 11.15 -3.43 -8.28
C GLY A 456 12.01 -2.89 -9.42
N PHE A 457 13.31 -3.13 -9.38
CA PHE A 457 14.25 -2.78 -10.46
C PHE A 457 13.94 -3.52 -11.77
N PHE A 458 13.71 -4.83 -11.72
CA PHE A 458 13.35 -5.65 -12.89
C PHE A 458 12.11 -5.13 -13.60
N HIS A 459 11.08 -4.76 -12.84
CA HIS A 459 9.79 -4.36 -13.37
C HIS A 459 9.72 -2.89 -13.78
N ASN A 460 10.54 -1.99 -13.21
CA ASN A 460 10.42 -0.53 -13.37
C ASN A 460 11.69 0.17 -13.88
N GLY A 461 12.85 -0.49 -13.88
CA GLY A 461 14.15 0.12 -14.19
C GLY A 461 14.66 1.01 -13.06
N ALA A 462 15.81 1.65 -13.26
CA ALA A 462 16.44 2.56 -12.29
C ALA A 462 16.56 3.97 -12.89
N ALA A 463 15.87 4.94 -12.30
CA ALA A 463 16.00 6.33 -12.71
C ALA A 463 17.30 6.95 -12.16
N PRO A 464 17.87 7.95 -12.85
CA PRO A 464 18.93 8.74 -12.25
C PRO A 464 18.42 9.46 -11.00
N LYS A 465 19.31 9.73 -10.05
CA LYS A 465 19.00 10.55 -8.87
C LYS A 465 18.50 11.93 -9.31
N VAL A 466 17.44 12.43 -8.68
CA VAL A 466 16.88 13.77 -8.95
C VAL A 466 16.58 14.52 -7.65
N ASP A 467 16.47 15.84 -7.76
CA ASP A 467 16.00 16.67 -6.67
C ASP A 467 14.60 16.23 -6.21
N GLY A 468 14.48 15.95 -4.91
CA GLY A 468 13.25 15.45 -4.31
C GLY A 468 13.20 13.93 -4.07
N ASP A 469 14.26 13.17 -4.39
CA ASP A 469 14.39 11.76 -3.95
C ASP A 469 14.34 11.62 -2.42
N ASP A 470 14.74 12.66 -1.69
CA ASP A 470 14.73 12.65 -0.23
C ASP A 470 13.35 13.06 0.36
N LYS A 471 12.37 13.43 -0.48
CA LYS A 471 11.03 13.84 0.00
C LYS A 471 10.25 12.65 0.55
N ALA A 472 9.54 12.88 1.66
CA ALA A 472 8.73 11.85 2.31
C ALA A 472 7.56 11.39 1.43
N ASP A 473 7.00 12.27 0.60
CA ASP A 473 5.88 12.02 -0.31
C ASP A 473 6.31 11.56 -1.72
N TRP A 474 7.54 11.05 -1.85
CA TRP A 474 8.08 10.58 -3.12
C TRP A 474 7.10 9.64 -3.85
N PHE A 475 6.95 9.85 -5.16
CA PHE A 475 6.18 8.98 -6.03
C PHE A 475 6.86 8.89 -7.41
N LEU A 476 6.54 7.84 -8.16
CA LEU A 476 7.11 7.65 -9.50
C LEU A 476 6.47 8.63 -10.51
N SER A 477 7.21 9.65 -10.92
CA SER A 477 6.78 10.56 -11.99
C SER A 477 6.89 9.92 -13.38
N ILE A 478 6.15 10.44 -14.36
CA ILE A 478 6.20 9.95 -15.75
C ILE A 478 7.61 10.12 -16.34
N ASP A 479 8.27 11.23 -16.04
CA ASP A 479 9.61 11.50 -16.55
C ASP A 479 10.66 10.61 -15.88
N LEU A 480 10.53 10.35 -14.57
CA LEU A 480 11.36 9.36 -13.89
C LEU A 480 11.13 7.95 -14.45
N ALA A 481 9.88 7.55 -14.68
CA ALA A 481 9.57 6.25 -15.29
C ALA A 481 10.14 6.12 -16.72
N LYS A 482 10.15 7.22 -17.50
CA LYS A 482 10.79 7.24 -18.83
C LYS A 482 12.31 7.12 -18.72
N LYS A 483 12.95 7.85 -17.81
CA LYS A 483 14.40 7.78 -17.58
C LYS A 483 14.81 6.39 -17.05
N ALA A 484 14.02 5.80 -16.17
CA ALA A 484 14.26 4.47 -15.61
C ALA A 484 14.33 3.37 -16.67
N ARG A 485 13.59 3.52 -17.79
CA ARG A 485 13.67 2.57 -18.93
C ARG A 485 15.04 2.52 -19.59
N MET A 486 15.90 3.51 -19.38
CA MET A 486 17.25 3.55 -19.94
C MET A 486 18.25 2.68 -19.17
N THR A 487 17.89 2.28 -17.95
CA THR A 487 18.72 1.45 -17.07
C THR A 487 17.83 0.31 -16.55
N THR A 488 17.96 -0.87 -17.15
CA THR A 488 17.13 -2.03 -16.78
C THR A 488 17.99 -3.20 -16.33
N LEU A 489 17.41 -4.05 -15.49
CA LEU A 489 18.06 -5.29 -15.06
C LEU A 489 18.17 -6.27 -16.23
N GLY A 490 19.38 -6.75 -16.49
CA GLY A 490 19.70 -7.77 -17.48
C GLY A 490 19.53 -9.17 -16.92
N ALA A 491 20.26 -9.47 -15.85
CA ALA A 491 20.18 -10.74 -15.14
C ALA A 491 20.31 -10.52 -13.63
N TYR A 492 19.72 -11.43 -12.86
CA TYR A 492 19.89 -11.48 -11.41
C TYR A 492 19.89 -12.94 -10.96
N TYR A 493 20.78 -13.25 -10.01
CA TYR A 493 20.98 -14.61 -9.50
C TYR A 493 21.19 -14.57 -7.99
N ARG A 494 20.60 -15.53 -7.28
CA ARG A 494 20.84 -15.72 -5.85
C ARG A 494 22.17 -16.44 -5.66
N LEU A 495 22.98 -15.99 -4.70
CA LEU A 495 24.21 -16.69 -4.34
C LEU A 495 23.92 -17.82 -3.37
N GLN A 496 24.63 -18.94 -3.56
CA GLN A 496 24.73 -19.95 -2.51
C GLN A 496 25.68 -19.45 -1.41
N PRO A 497 25.53 -19.89 -0.15
CA PRO A 497 26.44 -19.54 0.94
C PRO A 497 27.79 -20.29 0.78
N SER A 498 28.49 -20.00 -0.31
CA SER A 498 29.76 -20.59 -0.73
C SER A 498 30.77 -19.46 -0.90
N LEU A 499 31.83 -19.46 -0.08
CA LEU A 499 32.86 -18.42 -0.15
C LEU A 499 33.46 -18.27 -1.56
N PRO A 500 33.85 -19.35 -2.27
CA PRO A 500 34.32 -19.25 -3.65
C PRO A 500 33.31 -18.59 -4.60
N ASP A 501 32.01 -18.86 -4.44
CA ASP A 501 30.97 -18.27 -5.30
C ASP A 501 30.86 -16.77 -5.08
N PHE A 502 30.96 -16.31 -3.83
CA PHE A 502 31.00 -14.89 -3.49
C PHE A 502 32.25 -14.20 -4.08
N GLN A 503 33.41 -14.83 -3.96
CA GLN A 503 34.67 -14.30 -4.51
C GLN A 503 34.62 -14.20 -6.04
N MET A 504 34.12 -15.23 -6.71
CA MET A 504 33.92 -15.23 -8.16
C MET A 504 32.88 -14.20 -8.60
N ALA A 505 31.76 -14.11 -7.89
CA ALA A 505 30.73 -13.11 -8.20
C ALA A 505 31.28 -11.68 -8.09
N ILE A 506 32.00 -11.35 -7.02
CA ILE A 506 32.63 -10.03 -6.86
C ILE A 506 33.64 -9.78 -7.98
N GLN A 507 34.44 -10.78 -8.37
CA GLN A 507 35.41 -10.61 -9.45
C GLN A 507 34.75 -10.44 -10.83
N GLU A 508 33.62 -11.10 -11.08
CA GLU A 508 32.90 -11.05 -12.37
C GLU A 508 32.06 -9.77 -12.52
N THR A 509 31.40 -9.31 -11.46
CA THR A 509 30.48 -8.16 -11.52
C THR A 509 31.00 -6.91 -10.85
N GLY A 510 32.06 -7.00 -10.06
CA GLY A 510 32.64 -5.91 -9.27
C GLY A 510 31.85 -5.54 -8.01
N ALA A 511 30.67 -6.14 -7.79
CA ALA A 511 29.82 -5.88 -6.64
C ALA A 511 28.73 -6.96 -6.45
N VAL A 512 28.40 -7.25 -5.19
CA VAL A 512 27.30 -8.16 -4.80
C VAL A 512 26.38 -7.44 -3.82
N ALA A 513 25.07 -7.41 -4.10
CA ALA A 513 24.09 -6.93 -3.14
C ALA A 513 23.84 -8.00 -2.08
N ILE A 514 23.86 -7.64 -0.80
CA ILE A 514 23.77 -8.60 0.30
C ILE A 514 22.97 -8.03 1.46
N SER A 515 22.30 -8.90 2.22
CA SER A 515 21.73 -8.61 3.53
C SER A 515 22.32 -9.51 4.61
N ALA A 516 22.45 -8.97 5.82
CA ALA A 516 22.97 -9.70 6.97
C ALA A 516 22.42 -9.14 8.30
N TRP A 517 22.51 -9.94 9.35
CA TRP A 517 22.28 -9.49 10.72
C TRP A 517 23.48 -8.72 11.25
N THR A 518 23.29 -7.43 11.47
CA THR A 518 24.29 -6.56 12.11
C THR A 518 24.34 -6.79 13.63
N HIS A 519 25.45 -6.39 14.23
CA HIS A 519 25.71 -6.40 15.66
C HIS A 519 26.39 -5.10 16.09
N SER A 520 26.59 -4.87 17.39
CA SER A 520 27.14 -3.61 17.94
C SER A 520 28.48 -3.19 17.31
N GLY A 521 29.36 -4.13 16.98
CA GLY A 521 30.63 -3.87 16.28
C GLY A 521 30.52 -3.26 14.87
N TRP A 522 29.34 -3.28 14.24
CA TRP A 522 29.11 -2.55 12.98
C TRP A 522 29.07 -1.04 13.20
N ARG A 523 28.84 -0.56 14.43
CA ARG A 523 28.66 0.86 14.72
C ARG A 523 29.86 1.71 14.40
N ASP A 524 30.99 1.31 14.94
CA ASP A 524 32.23 2.07 14.91
C ASP A 524 33.36 1.11 14.53
N PRO A 525 33.53 0.81 13.22
CA PRO A 525 34.60 -0.05 12.76
C PRO A 525 35.96 0.53 13.15
N VAL A 526 36.71 -0.19 13.99
CA VAL A 526 38.00 0.28 14.48
C VAL A 526 39.04 0.13 13.36
N ASN A 527 39.62 1.25 12.93
CA ASN A 527 40.51 1.30 11.76
C ASN A 527 39.88 0.69 10.48
N GLY A 528 38.57 0.86 10.33
CA GLY A 528 37.82 0.30 9.20
C GLY A 528 37.63 -1.22 9.25
N VAL A 529 37.77 -1.85 10.42
CA VAL A 529 37.51 -3.29 10.63
C VAL A 529 36.30 -3.47 11.55
N ILE A 530 35.34 -4.28 11.12
CA ILE A 530 34.16 -4.63 11.92
C ILE A 530 34.56 -5.72 12.91
N GLU A 531 34.69 -5.36 14.18
CA GLU A 531 34.99 -6.32 15.25
C GLU A 531 33.75 -7.17 15.54
N ARG A 532 33.82 -8.46 15.29
CA ARG A 532 32.70 -9.39 15.51
C ARG A 532 32.23 -9.34 16.96
N ARG A 533 30.92 -9.18 17.17
CA ARG A 533 30.29 -9.25 18.48
C ARG A 533 29.16 -10.30 18.49
N PRO A 534 28.88 -10.95 19.63
CA PRO A 534 27.88 -12.02 19.71
C PRO A 534 26.44 -11.51 19.78
N ASP A 535 26.23 -10.21 19.99
CA ASP A 535 24.90 -9.60 19.99
C ASP A 535 24.33 -9.52 18.57
N ARG A 536 23.02 -9.29 18.47
CA ARG A 536 22.32 -9.11 17.19
C ARG A 536 21.48 -7.86 17.31
N CYS A 537 21.70 -6.90 16.42
CA CYS A 537 21.06 -5.58 16.44
C CYS A 537 19.90 -5.52 15.45
N ALA A 538 20.20 -5.57 14.15
CA ALA A 538 19.22 -5.35 13.08
C ALA A 538 19.61 -6.07 11.79
N ALA A 539 18.62 -6.46 10.99
CA ALA A 539 18.87 -6.93 9.63
C ALA A 539 19.09 -5.73 8.71
N HIS A 540 20.19 -5.71 7.96
CA HIS A 540 20.59 -4.59 7.10
C HIS A 540 21.02 -5.08 5.71
N ALA A 541 20.89 -4.22 4.69
CA ALA A 541 21.31 -4.51 3.33
C ALA A 541 22.39 -3.52 2.85
N PHE A 542 23.42 -4.04 2.19
CA PHE A 542 24.62 -3.32 1.78
C PHE A 542 25.29 -4.03 0.58
N VAL A 543 26.50 -3.61 0.20
CA VAL A 543 27.20 -4.14 -0.98
C VAL A 543 28.58 -4.69 -0.62
N LEU A 544 28.90 -5.90 -1.09
CA LEU A 544 30.27 -6.40 -1.09
C LEU A 544 30.99 -5.88 -2.34
N VAL A 545 32.16 -5.30 -2.13
CA VAL A 545 32.91 -4.57 -3.17
C VAL A 545 34.32 -5.13 -3.38
N GLY A 546 34.74 -6.06 -2.53
CA GLY A 546 36.04 -6.71 -2.57
C GLY A 546 36.20 -7.75 -1.48
N TYR A 547 37.38 -8.35 -1.41
CA TYR A 547 37.77 -9.32 -0.39
C TYR A 547 39.30 -9.47 -0.32
N ASP A 548 39.77 -9.99 0.81
CA ASP A 548 41.17 -10.38 1.03
C ASP A 548 41.27 -11.77 1.69
N GLU A 549 42.44 -12.12 2.24
CA GLU A 549 42.65 -13.43 2.87
C GLU A 549 41.81 -13.65 4.15
N THR A 550 41.23 -12.59 4.72
CA THR A 550 40.64 -12.60 6.06
C THR A 550 39.16 -12.22 6.08
N GLY A 551 38.65 -11.54 5.05
CA GLY A 551 37.25 -11.15 4.98
C GLY A 551 36.85 -10.41 3.70
N PHE A 552 35.60 -9.97 3.69
CA PHE A 552 35.03 -9.14 2.64
C PHE A 552 35.22 -7.65 2.92
N LEU A 553 35.27 -6.86 1.86
CA LEU A 553 35.21 -5.40 1.91
C LEU A 553 33.78 -4.97 1.59
N VAL A 554 33.21 -4.20 2.51
CA VAL A 554 31.79 -3.86 2.54
C VAL A 554 31.61 -2.37 2.33
N GLN A 555 30.84 -1.97 1.32
CA GLN A 555 30.41 -0.59 1.14
C GLN A 555 29.00 -0.44 1.73
N ASN A 556 28.89 0.38 2.78
CA ASN A 556 27.64 0.61 3.50
C ASN A 556 26.98 1.93 3.07
N SER A 557 25.75 2.16 3.53
CA SER A 557 24.95 3.35 3.25
C SER A 557 24.79 4.28 4.47
N TRP A 558 25.75 4.30 5.39
CA TRP A 558 25.74 5.19 6.59
C TRP A 558 26.59 6.44 6.40
N GLY A 559 26.77 6.86 5.14
CA GLY A 559 27.54 8.03 4.77
C GLY A 559 29.06 7.84 4.84
N PRO A 560 29.82 8.87 4.45
CA PRO A 560 31.27 8.78 4.29
C PRO A 560 32.04 8.72 5.61
N GLY A 561 31.42 9.10 6.74
CA GLY A 561 32.05 9.08 8.06
C GLY A 561 32.13 7.68 8.69
N TRP A 562 31.45 6.69 8.12
CA TRP A 562 31.50 5.31 8.59
C TRP A 562 32.60 4.50 7.89
N GLY A 563 33.21 3.54 8.59
CA GLY A 563 34.24 2.67 8.03
C GLY A 563 35.63 3.30 8.03
N GLY A 564 36.24 3.47 6.86
CA GLY A 564 37.60 4.02 6.72
C GLY A 564 38.68 2.95 6.58
N TRP A 565 38.36 1.82 5.92
CA TRP A 565 39.34 0.77 5.67
C TRP A 565 40.53 1.30 4.86
N ARG A 566 41.75 0.99 5.31
CA ARG A 566 42.99 1.49 4.70
C ARG A 566 43.48 0.54 3.62
N HIS A 567 43.51 1.03 2.38
CA HIS A 567 43.98 0.27 1.23
C HIS A 567 45.47 -0.10 1.39
N PRO A 568 45.84 -1.39 1.39
CA PRO A 568 47.18 -1.85 1.73
C PRO A 568 48.23 -1.45 0.68
N GLU A 569 47.82 -1.25 -0.57
CA GLU A 569 48.76 -0.93 -1.65
C GLU A 569 48.96 0.59 -1.83
N THR A 570 47.97 1.41 -1.50
CA THR A 570 47.99 2.87 -1.74
C THR A 570 48.08 3.68 -0.45
N GLY A 571 47.79 3.05 0.70
CA GLY A 571 47.72 3.70 2.01
C GLY A 571 46.50 4.61 2.20
N THR A 572 45.63 4.74 1.20
CA THR A 572 44.43 5.60 1.22
C THR A 572 43.33 4.98 2.07
N GLU A 573 42.67 5.79 2.91
CA GLU A 573 41.47 5.37 3.62
C GLU A 573 40.25 5.47 2.71
N LEU A 574 39.43 4.41 2.71
CA LEU A 574 38.24 4.31 1.87
C LEU A 574 37.00 4.67 2.71
N PRO A 575 36.40 5.86 2.52
CA PRO A 575 35.21 6.27 3.25
C PRO A 575 34.01 5.38 2.91
N GLY A 576 33.17 5.08 3.91
CA GLY A 576 32.01 4.22 3.74
C GLY A 576 32.32 2.73 3.57
N VAL A 577 33.61 2.34 3.60
CA VAL A 577 34.08 0.96 3.42
C VAL A 577 34.68 0.41 4.70
N ALA A 578 34.29 -0.81 5.07
CA ALA A 578 34.87 -1.54 6.20
C ALA A 578 35.16 -3.01 5.85
N HIS A 579 36.04 -3.63 6.61
CA HIS A 579 36.38 -5.05 6.51
C HIS A 579 35.49 -5.90 7.40
N TRP A 580 34.93 -6.97 6.84
CA TRP A 580 34.02 -7.89 7.48
C TRP A 580 34.55 -9.32 7.40
N SER A 581 34.97 -9.86 8.55
CA SER A 581 35.63 -11.16 8.61
C SER A 581 34.76 -12.30 8.08
N TYR A 582 35.37 -13.32 7.46
CA TYR A 582 34.63 -14.49 6.98
C TYR A 582 33.90 -15.26 8.10
N ALA A 583 34.44 -15.25 9.31
CA ALA A 583 33.82 -15.88 10.47
C ALA A 583 32.54 -15.15 10.92
N ASP A 584 32.49 -13.83 10.74
CA ASP A 584 31.29 -13.04 11.01
C ASP A 584 30.26 -13.18 9.88
N TRP A 585 30.70 -13.11 8.62
CA TRP A 585 29.86 -13.38 7.45
C TRP A 585 29.13 -14.71 7.54
N ALA A 586 29.85 -15.80 7.83
CA ALA A 586 29.28 -17.13 7.94
C ALA A 586 28.24 -17.25 9.08
N ALA A 587 28.31 -16.38 10.09
CA ALA A 587 27.41 -16.40 11.23
C ALA A 587 26.15 -15.52 11.04
N THR A 588 26.19 -14.56 10.12
CA THR A 588 25.20 -13.46 10.08
C THR A 588 24.56 -13.21 8.71
N VAL A 589 25.11 -13.74 7.62
CA VAL A 589 24.54 -13.57 6.26
C VAL A 589 23.09 -14.06 6.17
N MET A 590 22.26 -13.29 5.45
CA MET A 590 20.86 -13.61 5.19
C MET A 590 20.66 -13.97 3.72
N ASP A 591 20.80 -12.98 2.82
CA ASP A 591 20.58 -13.14 1.39
C ASP A 591 21.66 -12.43 0.59
N ALA A 592 22.01 -12.97 -0.57
CA ALA A 592 22.97 -12.34 -1.46
C ALA A 592 22.57 -12.55 -2.93
N TRP A 593 22.72 -11.49 -3.72
CA TRP A 593 22.30 -11.44 -5.10
C TRP A 593 23.37 -10.80 -6.00
N VAL A 594 23.62 -11.47 -7.11
CA VAL A 594 24.43 -10.95 -8.22
C VAL A 594 23.49 -10.29 -9.22
N LEU A 595 23.78 -9.04 -9.58
CA LEU A 595 22.98 -8.27 -10.53
C LEU A 595 23.84 -7.85 -11.72
N GLN A 596 23.27 -7.96 -12.92
CA GLN A 596 23.87 -7.45 -14.16
C GLN A 596 22.94 -6.40 -14.77
N VAL A 597 23.43 -5.16 -14.92
CA VAL A 597 22.71 -4.12 -15.67
C VAL A 597 22.76 -4.43 -17.17
N ALA A 598 21.60 -4.40 -17.83
CA ALA A 598 21.52 -4.67 -19.25
C ALA A 598 22.19 -3.57 -20.09
N ALA A 599 22.66 -3.91 -21.30
CA ALA A 599 23.13 -2.91 -22.26
C ALA A 599 22.03 -1.86 -22.55
N PRO A 600 22.33 -0.61 -22.89
CA PRO A 600 21.30 0.41 -23.15
C PRO A 600 20.52 0.13 -24.44
N ALA A 601 19.44 -0.64 -24.35
CA ALA A 601 18.55 -0.95 -25.47
C ALA A 601 17.06 -0.88 -25.02
N PRO A 602 16.56 0.30 -24.63
CA PRO A 602 15.23 0.46 -24.03
C PRO A 602 14.08 -0.04 -24.92
N SER A 603 14.26 0.04 -26.24
CA SER A 603 13.32 -0.50 -27.24
C SER A 603 13.37 -2.03 -27.32
N ALA A 604 14.53 -2.66 -27.07
CA ALA A 604 14.72 -4.10 -27.13
C ALA A 604 14.41 -4.81 -25.80
N HIS A 605 14.69 -4.19 -24.65
CA HIS A 605 14.47 -4.79 -23.32
C HIS A 605 13.02 -4.95 -22.91
N ASN A 606 12.13 -4.28 -23.63
CA ASN A 606 10.69 -4.45 -23.49
C ASN A 606 10.11 -5.36 -24.56
N LEU A 607 10.92 -5.90 -25.48
CA LEU A 607 10.47 -6.90 -26.44
C LEU A 607 10.25 -8.22 -25.68
N PRO A 608 9.00 -8.69 -25.61
CA PRO A 608 8.67 -9.95 -25.00
C PRO A 608 9.16 -11.05 -25.97
N LEU A 609 10.16 -11.85 -25.57
CA LEU A 609 10.62 -12.99 -26.36
C LEU A 609 9.61 -14.14 -26.26
N PRO A 610 9.24 -14.79 -27.38
CA PRO A 610 8.47 -16.03 -27.30
C PRO A 610 9.18 -16.99 -26.36
N ALA A 611 8.45 -17.63 -25.44
CA ALA A 611 9.05 -18.70 -24.67
C ALA A 611 9.57 -19.75 -25.65
N TYR A 612 10.84 -20.12 -25.56
CA TYR A 612 11.29 -21.38 -26.16
C TYR A 612 10.41 -22.46 -25.52
N GLN A 613 9.44 -22.96 -26.28
CA GLN A 613 8.55 -24.01 -25.81
C GLN A 613 9.46 -25.16 -25.38
N GLN A 614 9.49 -25.46 -24.08
CA GLN A 614 10.04 -26.75 -23.64
C GLN A 614 9.05 -27.80 -24.14
N PRO A 615 9.46 -28.74 -25.01
CA PRO A 615 8.56 -29.77 -25.54
C PRO A 615 7.89 -30.60 -24.44
N ASP A 616 8.52 -30.64 -23.25
CA ASP A 616 8.25 -31.61 -22.18
C ASP A 616 7.86 -30.99 -20.82
N ALA A 617 7.49 -29.69 -20.76
CA ALA A 617 6.88 -29.17 -19.54
C ALA A 617 5.63 -30.02 -19.21
N PRO A 618 5.45 -30.54 -17.98
CA PRO A 618 4.36 -31.43 -17.65
C PRO A 618 3.05 -30.74 -18.04
N ARG A 619 2.41 -31.28 -19.07
CA ARG A 619 1.12 -30.79 -19.56
C ARG A 619 0.17 -30.96 -18.39
N ARG A 620 -0.27 -29.85 -17.77
CA ARG A 620 -1.55 -29.88 -17.06
C ARG A 620 -2.56 -30.42 -18.06
N SER A 621 -3.34 -31.42 -17.66
CA SER A 621 -4.45 -31.96 -18.45
C SER A 621 -5.21 -30.79 -19.10
N GLY A 622 -5.12 -30.66 -20.43
CA GLY A 622 -5.65 -29.49 -21.15
C GLY A 622 -4.92 -29.13 -22.45
N MET A 623 -5.63 -28.43 -23.33
CA MET A 623 -5.09 -27.81 -24.56
C MET A 623 -4.04 -26.73 -24.23
N PRO A 624 -3.12 -26.37 -25.15
CA PRO A 624 -2.15 -25.30 -24.91
C PRO A 624 -2.85 -23.96 -24.66
N ASP A 625 -2.56 -23.30 -23.54
CA ASP A 625 -3.08 -21.96 -23.24
C ASP A 625 -2.58 -20.94 -24.29
N PRO A 626 -3.48 -20.33 -25.10
CA PRO A 626 -3.09 -19.34 -26.10
C PRO A 626 -2.37 -18.12 -25.52
N PHE A 627 -2.65 -17.74 -24.27
CA PHE A 627 -1.94 -16.63 -23.63
C PHE A 627 -0.50 -16.96 -23.27
N ALA A 628 -0.17 -18.24 -23.08
CA ALA A 628 1.21 -18.67 -22.87
C ALA A 628 2.11 -18.41 -24.11
N ALA A 629 1.51 -18.35 -25.30
CA ALA A 629 2.21 -17.97 -26.53
C ALA A 629 2.50 -16.46 -26.61
N LEU A 630 1.68 -15.62 -25.94
CA LEU A 630 2.01 -14.21 -25.77
C LEU A 630 3.13 -14.08 -24.74
N PRO A 631 4.15 -13.25 -24.94
CA PRO A 631 5.30 -13.31 -24.05
C PRO A 631 5.11 -12.43 -22.81
N LYS A 632 5.78 -12.79 -21.71
CA LYS A 632 5.51 -12.24 -20.37
C LYS A 632 6.01 -10.79 -20.26
N PRO A 633 5.15 -9.77 -20.06
CA PRO A 633 5.62 -8.38 -20.08
C PRO A 633 6.24 -7.91 -18.76
N ARG A 634 7.23 -7.02 -18.84
CA ARG A 634 7.65 -6.21 -17.68
C ARG A 634 6.59 -5.15 -17.37
N ARG A 635 6.53 -4.65 -16.13
CA ARG A 635 5.55 -3.60 -15.75
C ARG A 635 5.78 -2.33 -16.56
N LEU A 636 7.04 -2.01 -16.87
CA LEU A 636 7.44 -0.94 -17.81
C LEU A 636 6.69 -0.94 -19.15
N ALA A 637 6.27 -2.11 -19.66
CA ALA A 637 5.56 -2.23 -20.93
C ALA A 637 4.07 -1.82 -20.84
N ILE A 638 3.49 -1.85 -19.63
CA ILE A 638 2.06 -1.65 -19.38
C ILE A 638 1.76 -0.49 -18.42
N ILE A 639 2.76 0.05 -17.71
CA ILE A 639 2.59 1.19 -16.80
C ILE A 639 2.00 2.40 -17.53
N GLY A 640 0.98 3.01 -16.92
CA GLY A 640 0.16 4.08 -17.51
C GLY A 640 -0.96 3.57 -18.42
N HIS A 641 -0.94 2.31 -18.84
CA HIS A 641 -1.95 1.71 -19.73
C HIS A 641 -2.80 0.64 -19.05
N ILE A 642 -2.63 0.43 -17.74
CA ILE A 642 -3.34 -0.57 -16.96
C ILE A 642 -3.87 0.05 -15.67
N ALA A 643 -5.07 -0.34 -15.29
CA ALA A 643 -5.73 0.02 -14.05
C ALA A 643 -6.36 -1.25 -13.46
N HIS A 644 -6.04 -1.55 -12.21
CA HIS A 644 -6.60 -2.69 -11.49
C HIS A 644 -7.47 -2.14 -10.34
N SER A 645 -8.73 -2.54 -10.32
CA SER A 645 -9.67 -2.23 -9.25
C SER A 645 -10.33 -3.48 -8.71
N GLU A 646 -10.70 -3.42 -7.44
CA GLU A 646 -11.60 -4.37 -6.78
C GLU A 646 -12.82 -3.56 -6.26
N ARG A 647 -13.81 -4.22 -5.66
CA ARG A 647 -15.03 -3.56 -5.12
C ARG A 647 -14.70 -2.42 -4.17
N LEU A 648 -13.71 -2.61 -3.31
CA LEU A 648 -13.38 -1.67 -2.22
C LEU A 648 -12.38 -0.58 -2.63
N GLY A 649 -11.79 -0.62 -3.83
CA GLY A 649 -10.82 0.39 -4.23
C GLY A 649 -9.88 0.01 -5.37
N LEU A 650 -8.93 0.90 -5.63
CA LEU A 650 -7.85 0.67 -6.59
C LEU A 650 -6.72 -0.13 -5.95
N VAL A 651 -6.17 -1.06 -6.72
CA VAL A 651 -4.99 -1.84 -6.31
C VAL A 651 -3.74 -1.02 -6.61
N GLU A 652 -2.97 -0.69 -5.58
CA GLU A 652 -1.74 0.13 -5.72
C GLU A 652 -0.49 -0.72 -5.95
N ASP A 653 -0.44 -1.89 -5.31
CA ASP A 653 0.74 -2.75 -5.24
C ASP A 653 0.76 -3.81 -6.35
N GLY A 654 1.90 -4.49 -6.48
CA GLY A 654 2.09 -5.59 -7.41
C GLY A 654 2.35 -5.18 -8.86
N ARG A 655 2.41 -6.19 -9.73
CA ARG A 655 2.84 -6.04 -11.13
C ARG A 655 1.88 -5.21 -11.99
N ILE A 656 0.59 -5.25 -11.69
CA ILE A 656 -0.47 -4.53 -12.44
C ILE A 656 -1.11 -3.40 -11.64
N GLY A 657 -0.71 -3.22 -10.37
CA GLY A 657 -1.22 -2.17 -9.50
C GLY A 657 -0.94 -0.78 -10.07
N ALA A 658 -1.96 0.07 -10.01
CA ALA A 658 -1.94 1.45 -10.43
C ALA A 658 -2.97 2.24 -9.62
N GLY A 659 -2.53 2.77 -8.47
CA GLY A 659 -3.35 3.59 -7.60
C GLY A 659 -3.77 4.92 -8.22
N GLN A 660 -4.65 5.63 -7.52
CA GLN A 660 -5.29 6.86 -8.02
C GLN A 660 -4.28 7.92 -8.47
N ARG A 661 -3.19 8.11 -7.71
CA ARG A 661 -2.12 9.07 -8.05
C ARG A 661 -1.45 8.75 -9.38
N SER A 662 -1.20 7.47 -9.67
CA SER A 662 -0.58 7.03 -10.93
C SER A 662 -1.52 7.23 -12.13
N LEU A 663 -2.80 6.92 -11.95
CA LEU A 663 -3.82 7.12 -12.98
C LEU A 663 -3.99 8.62 -13.30
N ARG A 664 -4.12 9.46 -12.27
CA ARG A 664 -4.25 10.92 -12.45
C ARG A 664 -3.09 11.53 -13.22
N ARG A 665 -1.85 11.15 -12.88
CA ARG A 665 -0.66 11.67 -13.60
C ARG A 665 -0.68 11.30 -15.06
N THR A 666 -1.09 10.08 -15.38
CA THR A 666 -1.27 9.65 -16.76
C THR A 666 -2.31 10.53 -17.45
N ALA A 667 -3.45 10.75 -16.80
CA ALA A 667 -4.51 11.58 -17.36
C ALA A 667 -4.07 13.05 -17.56
N LEU A 668 -3.41 13.67 -16.58
CA LEU A 668 -2.83 15.02 -16.68
C LEU A 668 -1.82 15.12 -17.83
N HIS A 669 -0.95 14.12 -18.00
CA HIS A 669 -0.04 14.09 -19.13
C HIS A 669 -0.78 14.03 -20.46
N LEU A 670 -1.85 13.24 -20.55
CA LEU A 670 -2.70 13.19 -21.74
C LEU A 670 -3.47 14.49 -21.98
N GLY A 671 -3.80 15.24 -20.92
CA GLY A 671 -4.46 16.55 -20.94
C GLY A 671 -3.57 17.75 -21.27
N SER A 672 -2.26 17.57 -21.15
CA SER A 672 -1.27 18.63 -21.35
C SER A 672 -1.32 19.23 -22.77
N TYR A 673 -0.93 20.51 -22.88
CA TYR A 673 -0.86 21.20 -24.17
C TYR A 673 -0.03 20.42 -25.20
N ASP A 674 1.12 19.87 -24.81
CA ASP A 674 2.02 19.12 -25.69
C ASP A 674 1.34 17.85 -26.24
N SER A 675 0.60 17.14 -25.40
CA SER A 675 -0.18 15.94 -25.79
C SER A 675 -1.30 16.27 -26.79
N TRP A 676 -1.83 17.50 -26.78
CA TRP A 676 -2.90 17.90 -27.69
C TRP A 676 -2.39 18.62 -28.95
N SER A 677 -1.30 19.38 -28.84
CA SER A 677 -0.82 20.29 -29.87
C SER A 677 0.13 19.63 -30.87
N ASP A 678 0.98 18.70 -30.42
CA ASP A 678 1.99 18.04 -31.25
C ASP A 678 1.33 17.00 -32.18
N PRO A 679 1.26 17.22 -33.52
CA PRO A 679 0.62 16.30 -34.45
C PRO A 679 1.28 14.92 -34.51
N GLU A 680 2.57 14.82 -34.14
CA GLU A 680 3.37 13.59 -34.12
C GLU A 680 3.30 12.84 -32.79
N LYS A 681 2.88 13.49 -31.69
CA LYS A 681 2.72 12.85 -30.37
C LYS A 681 1.28 12.73 -29.84
N ARG A 682 0.34 13.52 -30.37
CA ARG A 682 -1.07 13.51 -29.95
C ARG A 682 -1.81 12.19 -30.15
N TYR A 683 -2.50 11.74 -29.11
CA TYR A 683 -3.55 10.74 -29.25
C TYR A 683 -4.84 11.39 -29.74
N THR A 684 -5.50 10.74 -30.71
CA THR A 684 -6.75 11.22 -31.33
C THR A 684 -7.98 10.72 -30.62
N ALA A 685 -7.90 9.65 -29.85
CA ALA A 685 -9.00 9.05 -29.09
C ALA A 685 -8.50 8.27 -27.87
N LEU A 686 -9.39 7.94 -26.95
CA LEU A 686 -9.15 7.03 -25.83
C LEU A 686 -9.92 5.72 -26.03
N ALA A 687 -9.36 4.60 -25.59
CA ALA A 687 -10.04 3.31 -25.56
C ALA A 687 -9.99 2.72 -24.14
N PHE A 688 -11.14 2.43 -23.55
CA PHE A 688 -11.26 1.71 -22.29
C PHE A 688 -11.52 0.23 -22.57
N LEU A 689 -10.59 -0.63 -22.17
CA LEU A 689 -10.60 -2.06 -22.42
C LEU A 689 -10.90 -2.79 -21.11
N PHE A 690 -12.11 -3.31 -20.94
CA PHE A 690 -12.53 -4.06 -19.77
C PHE A 690 -12.21 -5.54 -19.95
N HIS A 691 -11.28 -6.05 -19.13
CA HIS A 691 -10.83 -7.44 -19.21
C HIS A 691 -11.80 -8.39 -18.52
N ASP A 692 -11.77 -9.65 -18.95
CA ASP A 692 -12.47 -10.71 -18.24
C ASP A 692 -11.66 -11.10 -16.98
N PRO A 693 -12.23 -10.98 -15.76
CA PRO A 693 -11.52 -11.28 -14.52
C PRO A 693 -11.11 -12.76 -14.37
N THR A 694 -11.78 -13.70 -15.07
CA THR A 694 -11.43 -15.13 -15.02
C THR A 694 -10.08 -15.45 -15.67
N LEU A 695 -9.55 -14.53 -16.50
CA LEU A 695 -8.23 -14.67 -17.12
C LEU A 695 -7.10 -14.60 -16.07
N GLY A 696 -7.35 -13.94 -14.95
CA GLY A 696 -6.34 -13.61 -13.96
C GLY A 696 -5.34 -12.53 -14.41
N PRO A 697 -4.55 -12.01 -13.45
CA PRO A 697 -3.69 -10.84 -13.66
C PRO A 697 -2.54 -11.09 -14.65
N GLU A 698 -2.03 -12.33 -14.73
CA GLU A 698 -0.93 -12.65 -15.66
C GLU A 698 -1.36 -12.61 -17.13
N SER A 699 -2.49 -13.25 -17.46
CA SER A 699 -3.03 -13.29 -18.82
C SER A 699 -3.52 -11.90 -19.25
N ALA A 700 -4.17 -11.16 -18.35
CA ALA A 700 -4.58 -9.78 -18.60
C ALA A 700 -3.38 -8.85 -18.85
N ALA A 701 -2.27 -9.03 -18.11
CA ALA A 701 -1.04 -8.28 -18.37
C ALA A 701 -0.44 -8.62 -19.73
N ARG A 702 -0.36 -9.91 -20.10
CA ARG A 702 0.14 -10.37 -21.42
C ARG A 702 -0.70 -9.78 -22.56
N LEU A 703 -2.02 -9.87 -22.45
CA LEU A 703 -2.94 -9.28 -23.41
C LEU A 703 -2.79 -7.75 -23.47
N SER A 704 -2.69 -7.07 -22.34
CA SER A 704 -2.49 -5.61 -22.29
C SER A 704 -1.21 -5.20 -23.02
N ALA A 705 -0.09 -5.85 -22.74
CA ALA A 705 1.19 -5.58 -23.42
C ALA A 705 1.13 -5.90 -24.92
N HIS A 706 0.30 -6.87 -25.31
CA HIS A 706 0.05 -7.19 -26.71
C HIS A 706 -0.78 -6.11 -27.42
N LEU A 707 -1.78 -5.54 -26.75
CA LEU A 707 -2.69 -4.54 -27.32
C LEU A 707 -2.10 -3.13 -27.32
N VAL A 708 -1.37 -2.74 -26.27
CA VAL A 708 -0.87 -1.36 -26.07
C VAL A 708 -0.12 -0.80 -27.30
N PRO A 709 0.88 -1.50 -27.88
CA PRO A 709 1.59 -1.00 -29.05
C PRO A 709 0.67 -0.77 -30.27
N ARG A 710 -0.34 -1.64 -30.47
CA ARG A 710 -1.26 -1.56 -31.60
C ARG A 710 -2.16 -0.33 -31.53
N PHE A 711 -2.76 -0.08 -30.37
CA PHE A 711 -3.58 1.12 -30.16
C PHE A 711 -2.73 2.39 -30.29
N LYS A 712 -1.53 2.40 -29.70
CA LYS A 712 -0.63 3.56 -29.78
C LYS A 712 -0.21 3.89 -31.20
N ALA A 713 0.11 2.88 -32.00
CA ALA A 713 0.45 3.07 -33.41
C ALA A 713 -0.75 3.56 -34.24
N ALA A 714 -1.98 3.25 -33.82
CA ALA A 714 -3.20 3.83 -34.37
C ALA A 714 -3.58 5.20 -33.77
N ARG A 715 -2.73 5.77 -32.91
CA ARG A 715 -2.95 7.07 -32.21
C ARG A 715 -4.13 7.05 -31.26
N VAL A 716 -4.50 5.89 -30.75
CA VAL A 716 -5.52 5.71 -29.72
C VAL A 716 -4.81 5.36 -28.42
N TYR A 717 -5.18 5.99 -27.31
CA TYR A 717 -4.59 5.67 -26.00
C TYR A 717 -5.43 4.58 -25.31
N PRO A 718 -4.89 3.36 -25.10
CA PRO A 718 -5.61 2.31 -24.42
C PRO A 718 -5.43 2.40 -22.90
N VAL A 719 -6.52 2.21 -22.16
CA VAL A 719 -6.57 2.02 -20.71
C VAL A 719 -7.18 0.65 -20.47
N ASN A 720 -6.36 -0.32 -20.05
CA ASN A 720 -6.77 -1.69 -19.75
C ASN A 720 -7.27 -1.74 -18.31
N ILE A 721 -8.55 -1.99 -18.12
CA ILE A 721 -9.23 -2.05 -16.83
C ILE A 721 -9.45 -3.51 -16.46
N ILE A 722 -8.91 -3.91 -15.32
CA ILE A 722 -9.10 -5.23 -14.73
C ILE A 722 -9.88 -5.00 -13.44
N HIS A 723 -11.10 -5.51 -13.37
CA HIS A 723 -11.99 -5.33 -12.22
C HIS A 723 -12.40 -6.66 -11.61
N GLY A 724 -12.31 -6.79 -10.29
CA GLY A 724 -12.80 -7.98 -9.59
C GLY A 724 -11.96 -9.23 -9.87
N ALA A 725 -10.67 -9.08 -10.21
CA ALA A 725 -9.84 -10.23 -10.56
C ALA A 725 -9.54 -11.09 -9.34
N ASP A 726 -9.34 -10.47 -8.17
CA ASP A 726 -9.15 -11.19 -6.92
C ASP A 726 -10.48 -11.73 -6.37
N GLU A 727 -11.58 -10.99 -6.51
CA GLU A 727 -12.92 -11.46 -6.15
C GLU A 727 -13.33 -12.73 -6.90
N ILE A 728 -13.14 -12.73 -8.23
CA ILE A 728 -13.48 -13.88 -9.09
C ILE A 728 -12.47 -15.02 -8.92
N ARG A 729 -11.26 -14.76 -8.41
CA ARG A 729 -10.25 -15.81 -8.19
C ARG A 729 -10.76 -16.91 -7.28
N SER A 730 -11.51 -16.57 -6.23
CA SER A 730 -12.11 -17.55 -5.32
C SER A 730 -13.09 -18.48 -6.05
N LEU A 731 -13.90 -17.94 -6.95
CA LEU A 731 -14.79 -18.72 -7.81
C LEU A 731 -13.99 -19.66 -8.74
N VAL A 732 -12.97 -19.13 -9.41
CA VAL A 732 -12.13 -19.88 -10.35
C VAL A 732 -11.41 -21.03 -9.64
N VAL A 733 -10.76 -20.75 -8.51
CA VAL A 733 -10.05 -21.76 -7.71
C VAL A 733 -11.01 -22.81 -7.20
N ARG A 734 -12.17 -22.39 -6.65
CA ARG A 734 -13.15 -23.33 -6.12
C ARG A 734 -13.69 -24.27 -7.19
N MET A 735 -14.05 -23.75 -8.37
CA MET A 735 -14.59 -24.59 -9.45
C MET A 735 -13.52 -25.50 -10.05
N THR A 736 -12.26 -25.06 -10.08
CA THR A 736 -11.12 -25.90 -10.49
C THR A 736 -10.93 -27.09 -9.54
N ASP A 737 -11.00 -26.85 -8.23
CA ASP A 737 -10.90 -27.91 -7.21
C ASP A 737 -12.05 -28.92 -7.32
N GLU A 738 -13.28 -28.44 -7.52
CA GLU A 738 -14.45 -29.31 -7.69
C GLU A 738 -14.36 -30.18 -8.96
N ALA A 739 -13.81 -29.63 -10.05
CA ALA A 739 -13.55 -30.39 -11.28
C ALA A 739 -12.48 -31.46 -11.06
N ALA A 740 -11.39 -31.13 -10.35
CA ALA A 740 -10.33 -32.07 -10.00
C ALA A 740 -10.85 -33.20 -9.10
N LEU A 741 -11.64 -32.87 -8.08
CA LEU A 741 -12.24 -33.84 -7.16
C LEU A 741 -13.22 -34.77 -7.89
N ALA A 742 -14.11 -34.23 -8.72
CA ALA A 742 -15.03 -35.03 -9.52
C ALA A 742 -14.28 -35.96 -10.49
N SER A 743 -13.21 -35.46 -11.12
CA SER A 743 -12.35 -36.25 -12.01
C SER A 743 -11.60 -37.36 -11.28
N ALA A 744 -11.16 -37.13 -10.03
CA ALA A 744 -10.48 -38.13 -9.22
C ALA A 744 -11.40 -39.28 -8.78
N ILE A 745 -12.70 -39.01 -8.61
CA ILE A 745 -13.71 -40.01 -8.21
C ILE A 745 -14.15 -40.87 -9.42
N GLY A 746 -14.12 -40.33 -10.64
CA GLY A 746 -14.46 -41.05 -11.87
C GLY A 746 -13.27 -41.86 -12.42
N ALA A 747 -13.29 -43.19 -12.31
CA ALA A 747 -12.20 -44.05 -12.77
C ALA A 747 -11.74 -43.80 -14.24
N GLN A 748 -10.47 -43.39 -14.40
CA GLN A 748 -9.54 -43.47 -15.56
C GLN A 748 -9.97 -43.10 -17.00
N ALA A 749 -11.15 -42.52 -17.25
CA ALA A 749 -11.47 -41.86 -18.53
C ALA A 749 -12.04 -40.45 -18.30
N PRO A 750 -11.78 -39.46 -19.19
CA PRO A 750 -12.39 -38.13 -19.08
C PRO A 750 -13.92 -38.27 -19.16
N GLN A 751 -14.60 -38.10 -18.03
CA GLN A 751 -16.06 -38.11 -17.97
C GLN A 751 -16.59 -36.71 -18.23
N ASP A 752 -17.67 -36.60 -18.99
CA ASP A 752 -18.42 -35.34 -19.09
C ASP A 752 -19.12 -35.08 -17.77
N ILE A 753 -18.51 -34.22 -16.95
CA ILE A 753 -19.01 -33.82 -15.63
C ILE A 753 -19.72 -32.46 -15.68
N THR A 754 -20.08 -31.96 -16.88
CA THR A 754 -20.73 -30.66 -17.08
C THR A 754 -21.96 -30.49 -16.19
N ALA A 755 -22.88 -31.45 -16.24
CA ALA A 755 -24.11 -31.38 -15.44
C ALA A 755 -23.85 -31.40 -13.92
N PHE A 756 -22.75 -32.02 -13.47
CA PHE A 756 -22.35 -31.99 -12.06
C PHE A 756 -21.81 -30.60 -11.69
N LEU A 757 -20.88 -30.07 -12.49
CA LEU A 757 -20.27 -28.76 -12.26
C LEU A 757 -21.31 -27.63 -12.33
N ASP A 758 -22.26 -27.67 -13.26
CA ASP A 758 -23.36 -26.70 -13.34
C ASP A 758 -24.18 -26.68 -12.04
N ARG A 759 -24.55 -27.87 -11.53
CA ARG A 759 -25.31 -27.98 -10.27
C ARG A 759 -24.51 -27.52 -9.06
N ARG A 760 -23.19 -27.78 -9.03
CA ARG A 760 -22.31 -27.32 -7.95
C ARG A 760 -22.13 -25.81 -8.01
N ALA A 761 -21.82 -25.28 -9.18
CA ALA A 761 -21.62 -23.86 -9.42
C ALA A 761 -22.82 -23.02 -8.98
N ALA A 762 -24.05 -23.45 -9.33
CA ALA A 762 -25.28 -22.79 -8.88
C ALA A 762 -25.44 -22.72 -7.34
N ARG A 763 -24.74 -23.56 -6.57
CA ARG A 763 -24.82 -23.59 -5.10
C ARG A 763 -23.64 -22.91 -4.41
N ILE A 764 -22.43 -23.05 -4.94
CA ILE A 764 -21.19 -22.62 -4.26
C ILE A 764 -20.53 -21.41 -4.90
N ALA A 765 -20.77 -21.16 -6.19
CA ALA A 765 -20.13 -20.10 -6.97
C ALA A 765 -21.11 -18.97 -7.31
N GLU A 766 -22.42 -19.25 -7.44
CA GLU A 766 -23.43 -18.23 -7.73
C GLU A 766 -23.44 -17.06 -6.71
N PRO A 767 -23.29 -17.29 -5.38
CA PRO A 767 -23.20 -16.18 -4.43
C PRO A 767 -21.96 -15.29 -4.64
N LEU A 768 -20.82 -15.88 -5.02
CA LEU A 768 -19.60 -15.14 -5.34
C LEU A 768 -19.79 -14.30 -6.61
N LEU A 769 -20.44 -14.88 -7.62
CA LEU A 769 -20.80 -14.19 -8.85
C LEU A 769 -21.79 -13.05 -8.60
N ALA A 770 -22.81 -13.26 -7.76
CA ALA A 770 -23.76 -12.21 -7.38
C ALA A 770 -23.05 -11.05 -6.66
N ALA A 771 -22.15 -11.34 -5.72
CA ALA A 771 -21.36 -10.32 -5.03
C ALA A 771 -20.47 -9.50 -5.98
N PHE A 772 -19.87 -10.14 -6.99
CA PHE A 772 -19.11 -9.45 -8.04
C PHE A 772 -20.00 -8.53 -8.89
N LEU A 773 -21.21 -8.98 -9.26
CA LEU A 773 -22.14 -8.18 -10.05
C LEU A 773 -22.63 -6.94 -9.28
N ASP A 774 -22.92 -7.09 -7.99
CA ASP A 774 -23.26 -5.97 -7.11
C ASP A 774 -22.05 -5.04 -6.94
N GLY A 775 -20.85 -5.62 -6.78
CA GLY A 775 -19.58 -4.90 -6.70
C GLY A 775 -19.28 -4.06 -7.94
N CYS A 776 -19.65 -4.51 -9.14
CA CYS A 776 -19.50 -3.70 -10.37
C CYS A 776 -20.34 -2.43 -10.33
N ALA A 777 -21.58 -2.51 -9.82
CA ALA A 777 -22.46 -1.36 -9.70
C ALA A 777 -21.96 -0.38 -8.62
N GLU A 778 -21.54 -0.89 -7.46
CA GLU A 778 -20.93 -0.10 -6.39
C GLU A 778 -19.64 0.59 -6.86
N ALA A 779 -18.77 -0.13 -7.58
CA ALA A 779 -17.52 0.42 -8.08
C ALA A 779 -17.73 1.46 -9.19
N ALA A 780 -18.82 1.39 -9.96
CA ALA A 780 -19.18 2.36 -10.99
C ALA A 780 -19.99 3.55 -10.47
N ALA A 781 -20.49 3.50 -9.23
CA ALA A 781 -21.14 4.62 -8.57
C ALA A 781 -20.13 5.75 -8.31
N GLU A 782 -20.64 6.97 -8.11
CA GLU A 782 -19.81 8.14 -7.82
C GLU A 782 -18.94 7.92 -6.56
N GLY A 783 -17.63 8.11 -6.69
CA GLY A 783 -16.64 7.80 -5.66
C GLY A 783 -16.15 6.34 -5.64
N GLY A 784 -16.78 5.44 -6.41
CA GLY A 784 -16.37 4.05 -6.56
C GLY A 784 -15.06 3.88 -7.34
N ALA A 785 -14.48 2.67 -7.31
CA ALA A 785 -13.16 2.41 -7.89
C ALA A 785 -13.14 2.50 -9.43
N LEU A 786 -14.12 1.90 -10.13
CA LEU A 786 -14.22 2.00 -11.59
C LEU A 786 -14.51 3.43 -12.03
N TRP A 787 -15.41 4.07 -11.30
CA TRP A 787 -15.75 5.45 -11.55
C TRP A 787 -14.56 6.38 -11.34
N SER A 788 -13.73 6.14 -10.31
CA SER A 788 -12.48 6.87 -10.09
C SER A 788 -11.51 6.71 -11.25
N ILE A 789 -11.37 5.51 -11.82
CA ILE A 789 -10.54 5.30 -13.03
C ILE A 789 -11.04 6.23 -14.13
N LEU A 790 -12.34 6.18 -14.45
CA LEU A 790 -12.92 6.96 -15.54
C LEU A 790 -12.81 8.46 -15.28
N ALA A 791 -13.13 8.91 -14.06
CA ALA A 791 -13.11 10.31 -13.68
C ALA A 791 -11.71 10.94 -13.81
N ASN A 792 -10.65 10.19 -13.47
CA ASN A 792 -9.27 10.66 -13.69
C ASN A 792 -9.03 11.01 -15.17
N PHE A 793 -9.43 10.14 -16.09
CA PHE A 793 -9.28 10.38 -17.53
C PHE A 793 -10.33 11.36 -18.07
N GLY A 794 -11.53 11.40 -17.51
CA GLY A 794 -12.62 12.27 -17.94
C GLY A 794 -12.38 13.73 -17.63
N ALA A 795 -11.81 14.01 -16.46
CA ALA A 795 -11.43 15.35 -16.04
C ALA A 795 -10.27 15.91 -16.87
N GLU A 796 -9.23 15.09 -17.09
CA GLU A 796 -7.95 15.63 -17.54
C GLU A 796 -7.60 15.21 -18.98
N ALA A 797 -8.04 14.06 -19.48
CA ALA A 797 -7.56 13.50 -20.76
C ALA A 797 -8.55 13.61 -21.93
N ILE A 798 -9.86 13.70 -21.64
CA ILE A 798 -10.93 13.80 -22.66
C ILE A 798 -11.06 15.22 -23.19
N TYR A 799 -10.99 16.21 -22.30
CA TYR A 799 -11.03 17.62 -22.64
C TYR A 799 -9.63 18.23 -22.62
N SER A 800 -9.42 19.24 -23.45
CA SER A 800 -8.16 19.97 -23.52
C SER A 800 -8.12 21.04 -22.43
N THR A 801 -6.98 21.17 -21.76
CA THR A 801 -6.70 22.30 -20.84
C THR A 801 -6.64 23.65 -21.56
N ASP A 802 -6.35 23.66 -22.87
CA ASP A 802 -6.49 24.86 -23.72
C ASP A 802 -7.97 25.15 -24.00
N LYS A 803 -8.49 26.25 -23.42
CA LYS A 803 -9.88 26.73 -23.56
C LYS A 803 -10.33 26.95 -25.00
N ARG A 804 -9.40 27.08 -25.97
CA ARG A 804 -9.71 27.21 -27.40
C ARG A 804 -10.17 25.89 -28.04
N ARG A 805 -9.87 24.75 -27.40
CA ARG A 805 -10.20 23.40 -27.90
C ARG A 805 -11.32 22.80 -27.10
N THR A 806 -12.55 23.01 -27.57
CA THR A 806 -13.78 22.62 -26.85
C THR A 806 -14.31 21.23 -27.19
N LYS A 807 -13.78 20.59 -28.24
CA LYS A 807 -14.25 19.26 -28.68
C LYS A 807 -13.55 18.14 -27.87
N PRO A 808 -14.30 17.23 -27.25
CA PRO A 808 -13.73 16.09 -26.53
C PRO A 808 -13.05 15.12 -27.51
N ARG A 809 -12.05 14.39 -27.02
CA ARG A 809 -11.54 13.19 -27.72
C ARG A 809 -12.66 12.13 -27.76
N PRO A 810 -12.85 11.44 -28.89
CA PRO A 810 -13.71 10.25 -28.93
C PRO A 810 -13.26 9.21 -27.90
N VAL A 811 -14.24 8.60 -27.24
CA VAL A 811 -14.03 7.48 -26.31
C VAL A 811 -14.57 6.21 -26.96
N HIS A 812 -13.78 5.15 -26.94
CA HIS A 812 -14.16 3.82 -27.42
C HIS A 812 -14.19 2.86 -26.23
N VAL A 813 -15.18 1.98 -26.18
CA VAL A 813 -15.31 0.96 -25.14
C VAL A 813 -15.15 -0.41 -25.77
N ILE A 814 -14.30 -1.23 -25.17
CA ILE A 814 -14.07 -2.62 -25.58
C ILE A 814 -14.17 -3.47 -24.34
N SER A 815 -14.93 -4.57 -24.38
CA SER A 815 -14.99 -5.50 -23.26
C SER A 815 -14.79 -6.94 -23.71
N PHE A 816 -14.17 -7.73 -22.84
CA PHE A 816 -13.93 -9.15 -23.04
C PHE A 816 -14.76 -9.95 -22.02
N GLY A 817 -15.56 -10.91 -22.48
CA GLY A 817 -16.25 -11.84 -21.60
C GLY A 817 -17.07 -11.17 -20.49
N MET A 818 -16.79 -11.54 -19.24
CA MET A 818 -17.38 -10.95 -18.02
C MET A 818 -17.04 -9.47 -17.79
N GLY A 819 -15.99 -8.94 -18.42
CA GLY A 819 -15.68 -7.50 -18.38
C GLY A 819 -16.80 -6.62 -18.94
N ALA A 820 -17.75 -7.20 -19.69
CA ALA A 820 -18.96 -6.53 -20.15
C ALA A 820 -19.84 -6.01 -18.99
N PHE A 821 -19.86 -6.67 -17.82
CA PHE A 821 -20.63 -6.20 -16.67
C PHE A 821 -20.10 -4.88 -16.11
N ALA A 822 -18.78 -4.79 -15.89
CA ALA A 822 -18.12 -3.56 -15.47
C ALA A 822 -18.27 -2.45 -16.52
N ALA A 823 -18.11 -2.77 -17.80
CA ALA A 823 -18.30 -1.81 -18.89
C ALA A 823 -19.75 -1.26 -18.94
N GLN A 824 -20.76 -2.11 -18.76
CA GLN A 824 -22.16 -1.71 -18.71
C GLN A 824 -22.48 -0.87 -17.46
N ALA A 825 -21.90 -1.21 -16.30
CA ALA A 825 -22.08 -0.41 -15.09
C ALA A 825 -21.53 1.03 -15.25
N CYS A 826 -20.44 1.18 -15.99
CA CYS A 826 -19.79 2.46 -16.23
C CYS A 826 -20.40 3.35 -17.34
N PHE A 827 -21.08 2.75 -18.32
CA PHE A 827 -21.51 3.44 -19.54
C PHE A 827 -22.99 3.20 -19.90
N GLY A 828 -23.70 2.38 -19.13
CA GLY A 828 -25.09 2.06 -19.35
C GLY A 828 -26.05 3.11 -18.77
N GLU A 829 -27.34 2.82 -18.90
CA GLU A 829 -28.40 3.65 -18.33
C GLU A 829 -28.26 3.75 -16.80
N GLY A 830 -28.30 4.98 -16.28
CA GLY A 830 -28.14 5.27 -14.85
C GLY A 830 -26.69 5.29 -14.35
N ALA A 831 -25.70 5.15 -15.25
CA ALA A 831 -24.30 5.35 -14.90
C ALA A 831 -24.05 6.79 -14.42
N ALA A 832 -23.24 6.92 -13.38
CA ALA A 832 -22.84 8.22 -12.84
C ALA A 832 -22.00 9.00 -13.86
N ASP A 833 -22.19 10.31 -13.91
CA ASP A 833 -21.36 11.19 -14.72
C ASP A 833 -19.95 11.24 -14.13
N TRP A 834 -18.93 11.25 -14.99
CA TRP A 834 -17.53 11.15 -14.55
C TRP A 834 -16.59 12.10 -15.30
N ALA A 835 -17.01 12.70 -16.40
CA ALA A 835 -16.17 13.68 -17.08
C ALA A 835 -16.41 15.09 -16.54
N LEU A 836 -15.35 15.89 -16.39
CA LEU A 836 -15.48 17.28 -15.94
C LEU A 836 -15.39 18.24 -17.13
N ARG A 837 -16.32 19.19 -17.20
CA ARG A 837 -16.28 20.29 -18.17
C ARG A 837 -16.54 21.61 -17.45
N GLY A 838 -15.46 22.30 -17.07
CA GLY A 838 -15.58 23.43 -16.15
C GLY A 838 -15.77 22.89 -14.74
N GLU A 839 -16.85 23.30 -14.08
CA GLU A 839 -17.22 22.84 -12.73
C GLU A 839 -18.26 21.71 -12.75
N ASP A 840 -18.87 21.45 -13.90
CA ASP A 840 -19.94 20.46 -14.03
C ASP A 840 -19.39 19.08 -14.40
N LEU A 841 -19.90 18.04 -13.71
CA LEU A 841 -19.84 16.68 -14.19
C LEU A 841 -20.78 16.53 -15.39
N VAL A 842 -20.25 15.94 -16.46
CA VAL A 842 -20.97 15.74 -17.71
C VAL A 842 -20.85 14.28 -18.15
N PRO A 843 -21.89 13.80 -18.86
CA PRO A 843 -21.84 12.46 -19.40
C PRO A 843 -20.92 12.34 -20.62
N VAL A 844 -20.36 11.14 -20.79
CA VAL A 844 -19.60 10.76 -21.98
C VAL A 844 -20.28 9.60 -22.68
N THR A 845 -20.78 9.85 -23.89
CA THR A 845 -21.25 8.77 -24.77
C THR A 845 -20.08 8.19 -25.56
N PRO A 846 -19.85 6.86 -25.52
CA PRO A 846 -18.86 6.21 -26.39
C PRO A 846 -19.16 6.45 -27.88
N ALA A 847 -18.12 6.60 -28.69
CA ALA A 847 -18.23 6.63 -30.14
C ALA A 847 -18.52 5.23 -30.71
N THR A 848 -17.80 4.23 -30.19
CA THR A 848 -18.02 2.81 -30.53
C THR A 848 -17.94 1.93 -29.28
N VAL A 849 -18.66 0.82 -29.33
CA VAL A 849 -18.68 -0.21 -28.29
C VAL A 849 -18.41 -1.55 -28.97
N THR A 850 -17.34 -2.25 -28.60
CA THR A 850 -17.00 -3.57 -29.14
C THR A 850 -17.02 -4.61 -28.03
N LEU A 851 -17.88 -5.61 -28.16
CA LEU A 851 -18.09 -6.64 -27.15
C LEU A 851 -17.62 -7.99 -27.69
N LEU A 852 -16.54 -8.53 -27.12
CA LEU A 852 -16.00 -9.84 -27.50
C LEU A 852 -16.48 -10.90 -26.50
N ALA A 853 -17.28 -11.84 -26.98
CA ALA A 853 -17.93 -12.89 -26.21
C ALA A 853 -18.68 -12.38 -24.95
N PRO A 854 -19.51 -11.32 -25.05
CA PRO A 854 -20.07 -10.71 -23.85
C PRO A 854 -21.10 -11.61 -23.15
N LEU A 855 -21.10 -11.48 -21.82
CA LEU A 855 -22.24 -11.85 -20.97
C LEU A 855 -23.04 -10.60 -20.58
N GLY A 856 -24.31 -10.78 -20.26
CA GLY A 856 -25.11 -9.72 -19.67
C GLY A 856 -26.32 -10.23 -18.91
N LEU A 857 -27.07 -9.31 -18.31
CA LEU A 857 -28.24 -9.64 -17.50
C LEU A 857 -29.48 -9.78 -18.38
N LYS A 858 -30.21 -10.88 -18.20
CA LYS A 858 -31.46 -11.20 -18.91
C LYS A 858 -32.48 -10.07 -18.76
N GLY A 859 -33.02 -9.61 -19.89
CA GLY A 859 -33.95 -8.47 -19.94
C GLY A 859 -33.25 -7.11 -20.06
N ARG A 860 -31.94 -7.03 -19.86
CA ARG A 860 -31.10 -5.93 -20.33
C ARG A 860 -30.41 -6.38 -21.61
N SER A 861 -30.57 -5.63 -22.68
CA SER A 861 -29.93 -6.07 -23.92
C SER A 861 -28.42 -5.98 -23.81
N VAL A 862 -27.76 -7.13 -23.91
CA VAL A 862 -26.29 -7.24 -24.02
C VAL A 862 -25.79 -6.59 -25.32
N THR A 863 -26.67 -6.39 -26.30
CA THR A 863 -26.33 -6.07 -27.70
C THR A 863 -27.07 -4.84 -28.27
N ALA A 864 -28.07 -4.28 -27.58
CA ALA A 864 -28.90 -3.20 -28.13
C ALA A 864 -28.47 -1.80 -27.67
N PRO A 865 -28.73 -0.78 -28.51
CA PRO A 865 -28.52 0.63 -28.17
C PRO A 865 -29.31 1.12 -26.95
N GLU A 866 -30.37 0.40 -26.52
CA GLU A 866 -31.21 0.83 -25.39
C GLU A 866 -30.51 0.73 -24.04
N GLY A 867 -29.62 -0.25 -23.85
CA GLY A 867 -28.78 -0.36 -22.64
C GLY A 867 -27.54 0.54 -22.67
N TRP A 868 -27.20 1.08 -23.84
CA TRP A 868 -26.08 1.99 -24.10
C TRP A 868 -26.59 3.33 -24.65
N ARG A 869 -27.73 3.82 -24.13
CA ARG A 869 -28.32 5.07 -24.62
C ARG A 869 -27.38 6.23 -24.29
N PRO A 870 -27.21 7.19 -25.22
CA PRO A 870 -26.52 8.43 -24.90
C PRO A 870 -27.27 9.14 -23.77
N HIS A 871 -26.58 9.62 -22.73
CA HIS A 871 -27.16 10.47 -21.68
C HIS A 871 -27.82 11.75 -22.24
N ALA A 872 -27.61 12.09 -23.51
CA ALA A 872 -28.25 13.21 -24.20
C ALA A 872 -28.99 12.76 -25.48
N ALA A 873 -29.95 13.56 -25.96
CA ALA A 873 -30.74 13.33 -27.18
C ALA A 873 -29.86 13.32 -28.45
N GLY A 874 -29.21 12.18 -28.73
CA GLY A 874 -28.30 11.98 -29.85
C GLY A 874 -28.37 10.55 -30.42
N LYS A 875 -27.61 10.28 -31.48
CA LYS A 875 -27.45 8.92 -32.01
C LYS A 875 -26.57 8.12 -31.04
N GLY A 876 -27.05 6.94 -30.62
CA GLY A 876 -26.30 6.04 -29.75
C GLY A 876 -25.01 5.49 -30.38
N PRO A 877 -24.14 4.84 -29.58
CA PRO A 877 -22.86 4.31 -30.06
C PRO A 877 -23.06 3.27 -31.16
N LYS A 878 -22.06 3.15 -32.04
CA LYS A 878 -21.99 2.01 -32.95
C LYS A 878 -21.54 0.78 -32.15
N VAL A 879 -22.45 -0.18 -31.97
CA VAL A 879 -22.18 -1.42 -31.22
C VAL A 879 -21.78 -2.55 -32.19
N ARG A 880 -20.70 -3.26 -31.87
CA ARG A 880 -20.31 -4.53 -32.49
C ARG A 880 -20.22 -5.62 -31.44
N VAL A 881 -20.71 -6.80 -31.77
CA VAL A 881 -20.65 -7.99 -30.93
C VAL A 881 -20.02 -9.12 -31.72
N GLU A 882 -19.01 -9.77 -31.15
CA GLU A 882 -18.35 -10.95 -31.72
C GLU A 882 -18.48 -12.11 -30.71
N PRO A 883 -19.42 -13.05 -30.91
CA PRO A 883 -19.64 -14.17 -29.99
C PRO A 883 -18.54 -15.24 -30.10
N LEU A 884 -18.52 -16.22 -29.18
CA LEU A 884 -17.74 -17.46 -29.36
C LEU A 884 -18.45 -18.40 -30.34
N GLY A 885 -17.64 -19.12 -31.14
CA GLY A 885 -18.12 -20.13 -32.09
C GLY A 885 -18.81 -21.31 -31.41
N PRO A 886 -19.76 -21.97 -32.08
CA PRO A 886 -20.65 -22.97 -31.47
C PRO A 886 -19.93 -24.21 -30.93
N ASP A 887 -18.76 -24.54 -31.48
CA ASP A 887 -17.98 -25.71 -31.09
C ASP A 887 -17.21 -25.42 -29.79
N ARG A 888 -17.80 -25.78 -28.64
CA ARG A 888 -17.11 -25.66 -27.34
C ARG A 888 -16.07 -26.75 -27.16
N VAL A 889 -14.88 -26.36 -26.69
CA VAL A 889 -13.79 -27.30 -26.40
C VAL A 889 -14.06 -28.02 -25.09
N PHE A 890 -13.90 -29.35 -25.11
CA PHE A 890 -14.01 -30.18 -23.91
C PHE A 890 -12.72 -30.07 -23.09
N GLY A 891 -12.83 -29.73 -21.81
CA GLY A 891 -11.69 -29.64 -20.90
C GLY A 891 -10.77 -28.43 -21.09
N SER A 892 -11.23 -27.34 -21.74
CA SER A 892 -10.37 -26.16 -21.99
C SER A 892 -10.11 -25.31 -20.75
N VAL A 893 -11.10 -25.19 -19.86
CA VAL A 893 -11.02 -24.35 -18.65
C VAL A 893 -11.10 -25.16 -17.35
N LEU A 894 -11.83 -26.27 -17.36
CA LEU A 894 -12.04 -27.17 -16.23
C LEU A 894 -12.02 -28.61 -16.75
N ASP A 895 -11.24 -29.49 -16.11
CA ASP A 895 -11.16 -30.89 -16.49
C ASP A 895 -12.57 -31.52 -16.52
N GLY A 896 -12.91 -32.20 -17.62
CA GLY A 896 -14.20 -32.86 -17.81
C GLY A 896 -15.41 -31.95 -18.04
N TYR A 897 -15.23 -30.62 -18.14
CA TYR A 897 -16.30 -29.66 -18.45
C TYR A 897 -16.40 -29.40 -19.97
N ARG A 898 -17.64 -29.34 -20.49
CA ARG A 898 -17.93 -29.05 -21.90
C ARG A 898 -18.33 -27.59 -22.08
N GLY A 899 -17.35 -26.69 -22.19
CA GLY A 899 -17.59 -25.25 -22.28
C GLY A 899 -16.41 -24.41 -21.79
N GLU A 900 -16.56 -23.09 -21.88
CA GLU A 900 -15.67 -22.09 -21.32
C GLU A 900 -16.21 -21.55 -19.99
N TRP A 901 -15.41 -20.71 -19.29
CA TRP A 901 -15.85 -20.00 -18.09
C TRP A 901 -17.14 -19.22 -18.31
N LEU A 902 -17.31 -18.63 -19.50
CA LEU A 902 -18.50 -17.88 -19.88
C LEU A 902 -19.76 -18.75 -19.94
N ASP A 903 -19.63 -20.00 -20.40
CA ASP A 903 -20.74 -20.95 -20.46
C ASP A 903 -21.13 -21.39 -19.05
N LEU A 904 -20.15 -21.66 -18.20
CA LEU A 904 -20.38 -22.02 -16.80
C LEU A 904 -21.11 -20.88 -16.07
N VAL A 905 -20.61 -19.65 -16.17
CA VAL A 905 -21.18 -18.46 -15.54
C VAL A 905 -22.61 -18.19 -16.05
N ALA A 906 -22.86 -18.32 -17.36
CA ALA A 906 -24.20 -18.21 -17.90
C ALA A 906 -25.15 -19.32 -17.40
N GLY A 907 -24.62 -20.51 -17.11
CA GLY A 907 -25.35 -21.62 -16.50
C GLY A 907 -25.62 -21.46 -14.99
N MET A 908 -24.80 -20.67 -14.27
CA MET A 908 -24.92 -20.49 -12.81
C MET A 908 -26.20 -19.75 -12.41
N SER A 909 -26.60 -18.74 -13.19
CA SER A 909 -27.72 -17.86 -12.84
C SER A 909 -28.70 -17.70 -14.01
N PRO A 910 -30.01 -17.92 -13.80
CA PRO A 910 -31.01 -17.69 -14.84
C PRO A 910 -31.18 -16.21 -15.20
N ARG A 911 -30.54 -15.31 -14.42
CA ARG A 911 -30.45 -13.88 -14.67
C ARG A 911 -29.37 -13.52 -15.68
N ILE A 912 -28.48 -14.43 -16.07
CA ILE A 912 -27.38 -14.16 -16.99
C ILE A 912 -27.69 -14.79 -18.35
N GLU A 913 -27.40 -14.05 -19.42
CA GLU A 913 -27.44 -14.55 -20.78
C GLU A 913 -26.13 -14.26 -21.52
N SER A 914 -25.73 -15.23 -22.33
CA SER A 914 -24.64 -15.08 -23.28
C SER A 914 -25.20 -14.62 -24.63
N ALA A 915 -24.45 -13.76 -25.32
CA ALA A 915 -24.77 -13.37 -26.70
C ALA A 915 -24.76 -14.55 -27.70
N ALA A 916 -24.37 -15.76 -27.28
CA ALA A 916 -24.35 -16.99 -28.08
C ALA A 916 -25.73 -17.49 -28.56
N ARG A 917 -26.84 -16.77 -28.33
CA ARG A 917 -28.20 -17.18 -28.73
C ARG A 917 -28.82 -16.38 -29.88
N ASP A 918 -28.10 -15.44 -30.48
CA ASP A 918 -28.58 -14.79 -31.68
C ASP A 918 -28.30 -15.69 -32.90
N LYS A 919 -29.30 -16.00 -33.74
CA LYS A 919 -29.20 -17.01 -34.83
C LYS A 919 -28.18 -16.66 -35.93
N LYS A 920 -27.55 -15.48 -35.86
CA LYS A 920 -26.43 -15.06 -36.72
C LYS A 920 -25.04 -15.35 -36.10
N ALA A 921 -24.98 -15.96 -34.91
CA ALA A 921 -23.77 -16.24 -34.14
C ALA A 921 -22.84 -17.33 -34.74
N ASP A 922 -23.21 -17.95 -35.86
CA ASP A 922 -22.36 -18.89 -36.64
C ASP A 922 -21.11 -18.24 -37.29
N ALA A 923 -20.74 -17.01 -36.92
CA ALA A 923 -19.72 -16.22 -37.63
C ALA A 923 -18.31 -16.26 -37.01
N SER A 924 -18.16 -16.63 -35.73
CA SER A 924 -16.84 -16.68 -35.09
C SER A 924 -16.23 -18.08 -35.18
N PRO A 925 -15.00 -18.26 -35.72
CA PRO A 925 -14.35 -19.56 -35.78
C PRO A 925 -13.74 -19.99 -34.44
N HIS A 926 -13.80 -19.14 -33.41
CA HIS A 926 -13.06 -19.31 -32.16
C HIS A 926 -13.90 -19.98 -31.09
N ALA A 927 -13.45 -21.15 -30.65
CA ALA A 927 -14.10 -21.97 -29.62
C ALA A 927 -13.85 -21.49 -28.17
N THR A 928 -12.79 -20.72 -27.94
CA THR A 928 -12.35 -20.27 -26.60
C THR A 928 -12.13 -18.76 -26.58
N LEU A 929 -12.32 -18.13 -25.42
CA LEU A 929 -12.07 -16.69 -25.25
C LEU A 929 -10.58 -16.37 -25.49
N ALA A 930 -9.68 -17.20 -24.98
CA ALA A 930 -8.25 -17.05 -25.19
C ALA A 930 -7.86 -17.10 -26.69
N GLY A 931 -8.47 -18.01 -27.47
CA GLY A 931 -8.25 -18.10 -28.91
C GLY A 931 -8.72 -16.84 -29.65
N LEU A 932 -9.92 -16.34 -29.31
CA LEU A 932 -10.46 -15.10 -29.87
C LEU A 932 -9.56 -13.88 -29.57
N LEU A 933 -9.05 -13.77 -28.33
CA LEU A 933 -8.28 -12.61 -27.86
C LEU A 933 -6.80 -12.63 -28.29
N THR A 934 -6.31 -13.77 -28.80
CA THR A 934 -4.95 -13.90 -29.33
C THR A 934 -4.89 -13.98 -30.86
N ASP A 935 -6.04 -14.19 -31.52
CA ASP A 935 -6.14 -14.21 -32.97
C ASP A 935 -5.91 -12.82 -33.58
N THR A 936 -4.92 -12.75 -34.46
CA THR A 936 -4.54 -11.48 -35.11
C THR A 936 -5.65 -10.94 -36.01
N GLN A 937 -6.43 -11.81 -36.67
CA GLN A 937 -7.51 -11.34 -37.53
C GLN A 937 -8.68 -10.77 -36.72
N ALA A 938 -9.09 -11.43 -35.65
CA ALA A 938 -10.10 -10.93 -34.71
C ALA A 938 -9.69 -9.60 -34.09
N LEU A 939 -8.46 -9.48 -33.58
CA LEU A 939 -7.95 -8.23 -33.03
C LEU A 939 -7.90 -7.11 -34.08
N ASN A 940 -7.55 -7.42 -35.34
CA ASN A 940 -7.58 -6.42 -36.41
C ASN A 940 -9.01 -5.96 -36.76
N ARG A 941 -10.00 -6.86 -36.70
CA ARG A 941 -11.42 -6.50 -36.87
C ARG A 941 -11.88 -5.56 -35.75
N MET A 942 -11.54 -5.88 -34.51
CA MET A 942 -11.79 -5.01 -33.34
C MET A 942 -11.15 -3.63 -33.52
N MET A 943 -9.88 -3.58 -33.94
CA MET A 943 -9.16 -2.32 -34.18
C MET A 943 -9.78 -1.47 -35.31
N GLY A 944 -10.32 -2.12 -36.35
CA GLY A 944 -10.97 -1.46 -37.48
C GLY A 944 -12.22 -0.64 -37.12
N ASP A 945 -12.85 -0.90 -35.97
CA ASP A 945 -13.95 -0.07 -35.48
C ASP A 945 -13.50 1.17 -34.74
N VAL A 946 -12.27 1.16 -34.23
CA VAL A 946 -11.69 2.23 -33.43
C VAL A 946 -10.84 3.15 -34.31
N CYS A 947 -10.27 2.64 -35.40
CA CYS A 947 -9.23 3.31 -36.18
C CYS A 947 -9.64 3.53 -37.65
N ALA A 948 -9.47 4.74 -38.16
CA ALA A 948 -9.79 5.11 -39.55
C ALA A 948 -8.70 4.75 -40.59
N LYS A 949 -7.60 4.11 -40.19
CA LYS A 949 -6.46 3.73 -41.06
C LYS A 949 -6.21 2.21 -41.03
N PRO A 950 -5.76 1.60 -42.15
CA PRO A 950 -5.66 0.15 -42.36
C PRO A 950 -4.73 -0.55 -41.35
N PRO A 951 -4.82 -1.89 -41.19
CA PRO A 951 -4.21 -2.60 -40.06
C PRO A 951 -2.68 -2.50 -40.06
N LEU A 952 -2.13 -2.29 -38.86
CA LEU A 952 -0.71 -2.34 -38.56
C LEU A 952 -0.19 -3.78 -38.69
N PRO A 953 1.12 -3.95 -38.96
CA PRO A 953 1.64 -5.22 -39.45
C PRO A 953 1.69 -6.32 -38.35
N THR A 954 1.72 -7.60 -38.78
CA THR A 954 1.73 -8.80 -37.92
C THR A 954 2.91 -8.79 -36.94
N TRP A 955 2.83 -9.46 -35.78
CA TRP A 955 3.94 -9.54 -34.82
C TRP A 955 5.33 -9.83 -35.44
N ALA A 956 5.37 -10.63 -36.51
CA ALA A 956 6.60 -10.92 -37.27
C ALA A 956 7.29 -9.70 -37.92
N SER A 957 6.67 -8.52 -37.94
CA SER A 957 7.23 -7.28 -38.50
C SER A 957 7.70 -6.27 -37.44
N PHE A 958 7.48 -6.57 -36.16
CA PHE A 958 8.00 -5.80 -35.02
C PHE A 958 9.15 -6.60 -34.39
#